data_AF-A0A936CZN2-F1
#
_entry.id   AF-A0A936CZN2-F1
#
_cell.length_a   1.000
_cell.length_b   1.000
_cell.length_c   1.000
_cell.angle_alpha   90.00
_cell.angle_beta   90.00
_cell.angle_gamma   90.00
#
_symmetry.space_group_name_H-M   'P 1'
#
loop_
_entity.id
_entity.type
_entity.pdbx_description
1 polymer ?
#
loop_
_entity_poly.entity_id
_entity_poly.type
_entity_poly.pdbx_seq_one_letter_code
_entity_poly.pdbx_strand_id
1 'polypeptide(L)'
;MGQARYSIGIDLGTTNSAMAFAPLQGSERSDVFAVSQWDSLSGLSSSPTLPSFLYLPGEAEAAQLQGRQAGSGAWIVGRLARRKASEIPGRVAHSAKSWLCHHAADRTQPFLPWGSDDVPAAEKISPVRASALILNYLRGAWDSRFAASGADFRFDAQEITVTVPASFDEAAQRLTLAAAHEAGMPKSVRLLEEPQAAFYCWLERHDVEHDLRQRLGGPDTDARHVLVVDVGGGTSDFSLFELDRSRERAGNTAIRRLAVSDHILLGGDNIDLALAHHVEQRLALGDGKLSGAQWEHLVARCRDVKERALATEGAAEDVFPISVPGRGSRLFADAASTHLLRSEIEGLLIDGFFPACALGERPQRALGGLKEWGLPYAFDSAVTRHLAHFLAGRPHVDAVLFNGGSLYPAALRRRICEQITAWQGGYAPLVLDNVEPDLAVARGAAHFGRLLHLRAERIEAGAARAVFLETQRTAVHGGGDSGTGDDAPERRLVCVLPRGAAPEQTFALEGLALELRVNRPVRFQAYSSTRHRKSRVGDVILWSENTFEALPPLETVVKIADEHGGDDAGATLPVRLNATLSELGLLQVSVHSTDPRIDQSWPLDFNLRPHDRVDTGTAPPPGGALADVRANADPAMVAAASARITAAFSAPAGKRDKLTAGRLLQGLEKTLGLARAEWNWVLVRALWPALAAGMAERRQSVEHEEAWLIVAGFLLRPGYGAPMDDERIDALWRLRDRGLYFPGKRSKLQEYILWRRVAGGLARDRQESVLAPELAKLRAPKDPPPELVRLAGALERVGHEIKAELIESFIAASVRLASAGQHCAPFLAALSQLLNRSPLYAGPEAVVSADLVETAFEAFRELDWSHPELAEMKTLFLRAARVVDDRRIDVPPSLARQDRQQAGKAGGRAATHRPLARVRAPRTPGPPGTLRRSVAGWTDLRRRHVGRSLIRRRICRLARRRRSHRGIRTGGHQRHRRRKFRGDRLRAQGHADIAPFPPQRHLVGEVDAAEPAVVAAKQGKPVGVKIGQIGDMPGHRAEGGAMAAVDQPVIHLHRRLP
;
A
#
# COMPACT_ATOMS: atom_id res chain seq x y z
N MET A 1 19.26 -2.52 -38.35
CA MET A 1 19.74 -2.26 -36.97
C MET A 1 20.98 -3.11 -36.75
N GLY A 2 21.97 -2.63 -35.98
CA GLY A 2 23.14 -3.43 -35.64
C GLY A 2 22.76 -4.61 -34.73
N GLN A 3 23.49 -5.71 -34.82
CA GLN A 3 23.36 -6.83 -33.88
C GLN A 3 24.01 -6.45 -32.55
N ALA A 4 23.34 -6.73 -31.42
CA ALA A 4 23.90 -6.48 -30.09
C ALA A 4 25.26 -7.17 -29.91
N ARG A 5 26.16 -6.53 -29.15
CA ARG A 5 27.51 -7.03 -28.86
C ARG A 5 27.64 -7.59 -27.46
N TYR A 6 26.91 -7.02 -26.51
CA TYR A 6 26.97 -7.35 -25.10
C TYR A 6 25.58 -7.60 -24.51
N SER A 7 25.54 -8.51 -23.53
CA SER A 7 24.50 -8.57 -22.51
C SER A 7 24.95 -7.70 -21.34
N ILE A 8 24.19 -6.65 -21.03
CA ILE A 8 24.41 -5.75 -19.89
C ILE A 8 23.50 -6.17 -18.73
N GLY A 9 24.10 -6.38 -17.56
CA GLY A 9 23.40 -6.57 -16.30
C GLY A 9 23.55 -5.33 -15.42
N ILE A 10 22.44 -4.78 -14.95
CA ILE A 10 22.40 -3.67 -14.00
C ILE A 10 21.78 -4.14 -12.70
N ASP A 11 22.55 -4.05 -11.61
CA ASP A 11 21.99 -4.02 -10.28
C ASP A 11 21.54 -2.60 -9.92
N LEU A 12 20.24 -2.41 -9.69
CA LEU A 12 19.66 -1.13 -9.28
C LEU A 12 19.41 -1.13 -7.76
N GLY A 13 20.42 -1.40 -6.94
CA GLY A 13 20.22 -1.57 -5.49
C GLY A 13 19.81 -0.29 -4.74
N THR A 14 19.23 -0.46 -3.54
CA THR A 14 18.71 0.66 -2.71
C THR A 14 19.79 1.66 -2.30
N THR A 15 21.00 1.19 -1.99
CA THR A 15 22.11 2.01 -1.46
C THR A 15 23.24 2.17 -2.48
N ASN A 16 23.55 1.11 -3.24
CA ASN A 16 24.50 1.11 -4.34
C ASN A 16 23.86 0.41 -5.54
N SER A 17 24.21 0.85 -6.74
CA SER A 17 23.94 0.20 -8.02
C SER A 17 25.27 -0.27 -8.63
N ALA A 18 25.22 -1.30 -9.46
CA ALA A 18 26.39 -1.81 -10.19
C ALA A 18 26.00 -2.15 -11.63
N MET A 19 26.98 -2.15 -12.53
CA MET A 19 26.78 -2.54 -13.93
C MET A 19 27.89 -3.51 -14.33
N ALA A 20 27.51 -4.59 -15.01
CA ALA A 20 28.40 -5.57 -15.59
C ALA A 20 27.96 -5.89 -17.02
N PHE A 21 28.84 -6.49 -17.81
CA PHE A 21 28.56 -6.86 -19.18
C PHE A 21 29.25 -8.16 -19.54
N ALA A 22 28.64 -8.94 -20.44
CA ALA A 22 29.19 -10.19 -20.96
C ALA A 22 29.14 -10.18 -22.50
N PRO A 23 30.23 -10.48 -23.22
CA PRO A 23 30.22 -10.58 -24.67
C PRO A 23 29.24 -11.64 -25.17
N LEU A 24 28.42 -11.29 -26.17
CA LEU A 24 27.46 -12.23 -26.79
C LEU A 24 28.15 -13.23 -27.74
N GLN A 25 29.42 -13.00 -28.09
CA GLN A 25 30.27 -13.87 -28.90
C GLN A 25 31.52 -14.27 -28.12
N GLY A 26 32.07 -15.45 -28.40
CA GLY A 26 33.23 -16.00 -27.67
C GLY A 26 32.85 -16.63 -26.32
N SER A 27 33.87 -17.01 -25.54
CA SER A 27 33.76 -17.72 -24.26
C SER A 27 34.13 -16.88 -23.04
N GLU A 28 34.25 -15.56 -23.19
CA GLU A 28 34.56 -14.64 -22.09
C GLU A 28 33.42 -14.60 -21.06
N ARG A 29 33.78 -14.52 -19.78
CA ARG A 29 32.86 -14.37 -18.64
C ARG A 29 32.39 -12.92 -18.51
N SER A 30 31.43 -12.66 -17.63
CA SER A 30 31.05 -11.30 -17.26
C SER A 30 32.24 -10.48 -16.75
N ASP A 31 32.27 -9.20 -17.08
CA ASP A 31 33.19 -8.21 -16.52
C ASP A 31 32.41 -7.02 -15.93
N VAL A 32 33.01 -6.33 -14.96
CA VAL A 32 32.37 -5.23 -14.23
C VAL A 32 32.69 -3.90 -14.90
N PHE A 33 31.65 -3.12 -15.16
CA PHE A 33 31.80 -1.78 -15.68
C PHE A 33 32.19 -0.81 -14.57
N ALA A 34 33.45 -0.36 -14.56
CA ALA A 34 33.90 0.71 -13.67
C ALA A 34 33.24 2.05 -14.05
N VAL A 35 32.27 2.50 -13.24
CA VAL A 35 31.51 3.74 -13.44
C VAL A 35 32.34 4.95 -13.01
N SER A 36 32.68 5.81 -13.97
CA SER A 36 33.24 7.13 -13.70
C SER A 36 32.19 8.03 -13.04
N GLN A 37 32.53 8.63 -11.91
CA GLN A 37 31.60 9.41 -11.10
C GLN A 37 32.30 10.49 -10.26
N TRP A 38 31.55 11.48 -9.78
CA TRP A 38 32.10 12.64 -9.09
C TRP A 38 32.73 12.29 -7.74
N ASP A 39 34.07 12.41 -7.72
CA ASP A 39 34.98 12.29 -6.58
C ASP A 39 34.86 13.49 -5.61
N SER A 40 34.63 14.66 -6.17
CA SER A 40 34.49 15.95 -5.48
C SER A 40 33.81 16.94 -6.45
N LEU A 41 33.77 18.23 -6.13
CA LEU A 41 33.37 19.28 -7.09
C LEU A 41 34.40 19.49 -8.22
N SER A 42 35.58 18.87 -8.16
CA SER A 42 36.68 19.07 -9.12
C SER A 42 37.21 17.79 -9.77
N GLY A 43 37.06 16.63 -9.11
CA GLY A 43 37.59 15.35 -9.56
C GLY A 43 36.51 14.32 -9.92
N LEU A 44 36.81 13.48 -10.91
CA LEU A 44 36.08 12.25 -11.23
C LEU A 44 36.93 11.04 -10.83
N SER A 45 36.32 9.96 -10.34
CA SER A 45 37.00 8.67 -10.14
C SER A 45 36.12 7.51 -10.62
N SER A 46 36.75 6.47 -11.18
CA SER A 46 36.06 5.26 -11.61
C SER A 46 36.00 4.22 -10.49
N SER A 47 34.92 3.44 -10.44
CA SER A 47 34.71 2.42 -9.39
C SER A 47 33.67 1.40 -9.83
N PRO A 48 33.74 0.13 -9.37
CA PRO A 48 32.80 -0.91 -9.74
C PRO A 48 31.35 -0.67 -9.26
N THR A 49 31.14 0.22 -8.27
CA THR A 49 29.82 0.55 -7.74
C THR A 49 29.50 2.05 -7.86
N LEU A 50 28.22 2.36 -8.08
CA LEU A 50 27.65 3.71 -8.11
C LEU A 50 26.65 3.85 -6.96
N PRO A 51 26.94 4.64 -5.91
CA PRO A 51 25.97 4.89 -4.84
C PRO A 51 24.64 5.43 -5.37
N SER A 52 23.53 4.83 -4.95
CA SER A 52 22.14 5.16 -5.34
C SER A 52 21.61 6.42 -4.63
N PHE A 53 22.46 7.46 -4.63
CA PHE A 53 22.22 8.78 -4.02
C PHE A 53 22.20 9.82 -5.13
N LEU A 54 21.29 10.78 -5.04
CA LEU A 54 21.16 11.90 -5.96
C LEU A 54 21.22 13.21 -5.19
N TYR A 55 22.13 14.11 -5.54
CA TYR A 55 22.30 15.42 -4.92
C TYR A 55 21.88 16.54 -5.87
N LEU A 56 21.10 17.50 -5.37
CA LEU A 56 20.79 18.73 -6.10
C LEU A 56 21.77 19.84 -5.66
N PRO A 57 22.78 20.18 -6.49
CA PRO A 57 23.75 21.21 -6.16
C PRO A 57 23.09 22.60 -5.98
N GLY A 58 23.73 23.48 -5.21
CA GLY A 58 23.40 24.91 -5.27
C GLY A 58 23.91 25.55 -6.56
N GLU A 59 23.43 26.74 -6.93
CA GLU A 59 23.77 27.39 -8.22
C GLU A 59 25.28 27.45 -8.51
N ALA A 60 26.09 27.82 -7.51
CA ALA A 60 27.55 27.91 -7.64
C ALA A 60 28.22 26.54 -7.90
N GLU A 61 27.80 25.49 -7.17
CA GLU A 61 28.28 24.13 -7.40
C GLU A 61 27.79 23.59 -8.76
N ALA A 62 26.55 23.92 -9.14
CA ALA A 62 25.97 23.51 -10.42
C ALA A 62 26.77 24.10 -11.58
N ALA A 63 27.10 25.40 -11.54
CA ALA A 63 27.94 26.06 -12.52
C ALA A 63 29.34 25.42 -12.65
N GLN A 64 29.94 25.00 -11.53
CA GLN A 64 31.24 24.29 -11.53
C GLN A 64 31.16 22.88 -12.17
N LEU A 65 29.99 22.24 -12.14
CA LEU A 65 29.74 20.88 -12.63
C LEU A 65 29.12 20.82 -14.05
N GLN A 66 28.79 21.97 -14.66
CA GLN A 66 28.18 22.04 -15.99
C GLN A 66 29.04 21.39 -17.08
N GLY A 67 28.39 20.69 -18.01
CA GLY A 67 29.02 20.08 -19.19
C GLY A 67 29.94 18.87 -18.92
N ARG A 68 30.04 18.40 -17.68
CA ARG A 68 31.01 17.37 -17.26
C ARG A 68 30.36 16.11 -16.65
N GLN A 69 29.07 15.88 -16.90
CA GLN A 69 28.30 14.76 -16.34
C GLN A 69 28.06 13.66 -17.38
N ALA A 70 28.07 12.40 -16.94
CA ALA A 70 27.78 11.25 -17.80
C ALA A 70 26.28 11.14 -18.16
N GLY A 71 25.38 11.50 -17.23
CA GLY A 71 23.93 11.44 -17.42
C GLY A 71 23.29 12.80 -17.73
N SER A 72 21.97 12.78 -17.92
CA SER A 72 21.14 13.97 -18.17
C SER A 72 20.31 14.38 -16.95
N GLY A 73 20.49 15.63 -16.49
CA GLY A 73 19.72 16.21 -15.39
C GLY A 73 20.52 17.23 -14.57
N ALA A 74 19.84 17.91 -13.64
CA ALA A 74 20.49 18.78 -12.66
C ALA A 74 21.05 18.02 -11.44
N TRP A 75 20.59 16.79 -11.23
CA TRP A 75 20.90 15.95 -10.07
C TRP A 75 22.18 15.14 -10.29
N ILE A 76 23.16 15.30 -9.39
CA ILE A 76 24.41 14.53 -9.39
C ILE A 76 24.17 13.16 -8.79
N VAL A 77 24.55 12.09 -9.48
CA VAL A 77 24.44 10.71 -8.98
C VAL A 77 25.80 10.22 -8.45
N GLY A 78 25.80 9.37 -7.41
CA GLY A 78 26.98 8.60 -6.99
C GLY A 78 27.71 9.12 -5.76
N ARG A 79 29.04 8.91 -5.71
CA ARG A 79 29.88 9.20 -4.52
C ARG A 79 29.78 10.62 -3.97
N LEU A 80 29.80 11.66 -4.82
CA LEU A 80 29.62 13.04 -4.35
C LEU A 80 28.26 13.22 -3.64
N ALA A 81 27.18 12.67 -4.20
CA ALA A 81 25.86 12.75 -3.57
C ALA A 81 25.80 11.99 -2.24
N ARG A 82 26.43 10.80 -2.16
CA ARG A 82 26.55 10.04 -0.91
C ARG A 82 27.31 10.83 0.17
N ARG A 83 28.41 11.52 -0.17
CA ARG A 83 29.11 12.42 0.77
C ARG A 83 28.22 13.58 1.22
N LYS A 84 27.53 14.22 0.26
CA LYS A 84 26.62 15.34 0.55
C LYS A 84 25.48 14.93 1.49
N ALA A 85 25.10 13.65 1.56
CA ALA A 85 24.12 13.17 2.53
C ALA A 85 24.57 13.37 4.00
N SER A 86 25.89 13.30 4.26
CA SER A 86 26.46 13.55 5.59
C SER A 86 26.73 15.05 5.86
N GLU A 87 26.70 15.92 4.84
CA GLU A 87 26.91 17.37 4.94
C GLU A 87 25.59 18.15 4.98
N ILE A 88 24.72 17.91 3.99
CA ILE A 88 23.48 18.64 3.69
C ILE A 88 22.42 17.59 3.26
N PRO A 89 21.94 16.73 4.18
CA PRO A 89 21.03 15.62 3.86
C PRO A 89 19.77 16.07 3.12
N GLY A 90 19.24 17.25 3.45
CA GLY A 90 18.01 17.76 2.86
C GLY A 90 18.07 18.04 1.35
N ARG A 91 19.27 18.12 0.75
CA ARG A 91 19.45 18.23 -0.71
C ARG A 91 19.78 16.90 -1.40
N VAL A 92 19.67 15.77 -0.69
CA VAL A 92 20.03 14.44 -1.20
C VAL A 92 18.87 13.45 -1.16
N ALA A 93 18.43 12.99 -2.34
CA ALA A 93 17.50 11.88 -2.47
C ALA A 93 18.25 10.54 -2.41
N HIS A 94 17.72 9.57 -1.66
CA HIS A 94 18.27 8.21 -1.55
C HIS A 94 17.17 7.18 -1.27
N SER A 95 17.53 5.89 -1.24
CA SER A 95 16.62 4.75 -0.99
C SER A 95 15.39 4.72 -1.90
N ALA A 96 15.47 5.29 -3.11
CA ALA A 96 14.37 5.41 -4.07
C ALA A 96 13.73 4.07 -4.44
N LYS A 97 14.52 2.98 -4.52
CA LYS A 97 14.02 1.62 -4.76
C LYS A 97 13.01 1.17 -3.69
N SER A 98 13.29 1.43 -2.41
CA SER A 98 12.38 1.09 -1.30
C SER A 98 11.05 1.86 -1.41
N TRP A 99 11.09 3.10 -1.91
CA TRP A 99 9.88 3.90 -2.12
C TRP A 99 8.97 3.33 -3.21
N LEU A 100 9.51 2.66 -4.25
CA LEU A 100 8.70 2.02 -5.30
C LEU A 100 7.72 0.97 -4.76
N CYS A 101 8.01 0.38 -3.59
CA CYS A 101 7.13 -0.56 -2.90
C CYS A 101 6.14 0.11 -1.94
N HIS A 102 6.29 1.39 -1.59
CA HIS A 102 5.41 1.99 -0.58
C HIS A 102 4.00 2.26 -1.17
N HIS A 103 3.01 1.44 -0.79
CA HIS A 103 1.64 1.51 -1.36
C HIS A 103 0.82 2.74 -0.97
N ALA A 104 1.14 3.42 0.13
CA ALA A 104 0.39 4.60 0.60
C ALA A 104 0.93 5.93 0.02
N ALA A 105 2.11 5.92 -0.60
CA ALA A 105 2.71 7.08 -1.25
C ALA A 105 2.45 7.04 -2.76
N ASP A 106 2.18 8.18 -3.39
CA ASP A 106 2.16 8.26 -4.85
C ASP A 106 3.61 8.32 -5.39
N ARG A 107 4.13 7.14 -5.77
CA ARG A 107 5.50 6.92 -6.26
C ARG A 107 5.84 7.70 -7.53
N THR A 108 4.85 8.32 -8.18
CA THR A 108 5.03 9.18 -9.36
C THR A 108 5.15 10.66 -9.01
N GLN A 109 4.77 11.08 -7.80
CA GLN A 109 4.80 12.48 -7.37
C GLN A 109 6.19 12.92 -6.86
N PRO A 110 6.59 14.19 -7.09
CA PRO A 110 7.85 14.72 -6.61
C PRO A 110 7.80 14.98 -5.10
N PHE A 111 8.51 14.15 -4.32
CA PHE A 111 8.60 14.29 -2.87
C PHE A 111 9.99 14.00 -2.29
N LEU A 112 10.95 13.50 -3.08
CA LEU A 112 12.33 13.31 -2.66
C LEU A 112 13.13 14.61 -2.92
N PRO A 113 13.98 15.08 -1.98
CA PRO A 113 14.38 14.44 -0.72
C PRO A 113 13.26 14.44 0.32
N TRP A 114 13.05 13.29 0.97
CA TRP A 114 11.87 13.03 1.79
C TRP A 114 11.85 13.92 3.03
N GLY A 115 10.81 14.73 3.18
CA GLY A 115 10.61 15.56 4.37
C GLY A 115 11.59 16.73 4.54
N SER A 116 12.36 17.08 3.49
CA SER A 116 13.23 18.26 3.52
C SER A 116 12.58 19.50 2.89
N ASP A 117 12.86 20.66 3.46
CA ASP A 117 12.49 21.98 2.90
C ASP A 117 13.69 22.68 2.23
N ASP A 118 14.88 22.07 2.18
CA ASP A 118 16.09 22.61 1.53
C ASP A 118 16.03 22.57 -0.01
N VAL A 119 15.03 21.89 -0.57
CA VAL A 119 14.76 21.76 -2.02
C VAL A 119 13.33 22.23 -2.30
N PRO A 120 13.13 23.26 -3.14
CA PRO A 120 11.80 23.75 -3.51
C PRO A 120 10.89 22.66 -4.06
N ALA A 121 9.58 22.77 -3.85
CA ALA A 121 8.63 21.73 -4.21
C ALA A 121 8.57 21.45 -5.73
N ALA A 122 9.01 22.39 -6.56
CA ALA A 122 9.13 22.26 -8.01
C ALA A 122 10.41 21.53 -8.47
N GLU A 123 11.44 21.44 -7.64
CA GLU A 123 12.72 20.79 -7.95
C GLU A 123 12.86 19.38 -7.35
N LYS A 124 12.00 19.03 -6.38
CA LYS A 124 11.87 17.67 -5.85
C LYS A 124 11.57 16.66 -6.97
N ILE A 125 11.98 15.42 -6.76
CA ILE A 125 11.83 14.31 -7.72
C ILE A 125 11.01 13.16 -7.14
N SER A 126 10.38 12.38 -8.00
CA SER A 126 9.65 11.18 -7.59
C SER A 126 10.59 9.98 -7.43
N PRO A 127 10.21 8.94 -6.68
CA PRO A 127 10.92 7.66 -6.66
C PRO A 127 11.22 7.11 -8.07
N VAL A 128 10.24 7.14 -8.98
CA VAL A 128 10.43 6.72 -10.38
C VAL A 128 11.48 7.58 -11.08
N ARG A 129 11.41 8.92 -10.96
CA ARG A 129 12.39 9.85 -11.55
C ARG A 129 13.79 9.65 -10.98
N ALA A 130 13.90 9.40 -9.68
CA ALA A 130 15.18 9.14 -9.01
C ALA A 130 15.83 7.85 -9.53
N SER A 131 15.07 6.76 -9.64
CA SER A 131 15.55 5.53 -10.29
C SER A 131 15.91 5.76 -11.76
N ALA A 132 15.12 6.52 -12.52
CA ALA A 132 15.39 6.84 -13.92
C ALA A 132 16.69 7.63 -14.10
N LEU A 133 16.99 8.58 -13.21
CA LEU A 133 18.23 9.37 -13.22
C LEU A 133 19.46 8.48 -12.93
N ILE A 134 19.38 7.52 -12.00
CA ILE A 134 20.46 6.55 -11.74
C ILE A 134 20.69 5.66 -12.97
N LEU A 135 19.62 5.10 -13.55
CA LEU A 135 19.68 4.26 -14.75
C LEU A 135 20.22 5.05 -15.98
N ASN A 136 19.85 6.32 -16.11
CA ASN A 136 20.34 7.21 -17.16
C ASN A 136 21.84 7.53 -16.98
N TYR A 137 22.30 7.66 -15.74
CA TYR A 137 23.72 7.84 -15.43
C TYR A 137 24.57 6.63 -15.87
N LEU A 138 24.10 5.41 -15.58
CA LEU A 138 24.77 4.18 -16.01
C LEU A 138 24.82 4.05 -17.54
N ARG A 139 23.69 4.31 -18.21
CA ARG A 139 23.61 4.39 -19.69
C ARG A 139 24.62 5.40 -20.26
N GLY A 140 24.64 6.61 -19.72
CA GLY A 140 25.52 7.68 -20.19
C GLY A 140 27.00 7.39 -19.94
N ALA A 141 27.33 6.73 -18.83
CA ALA A 141 28.68 6.25 -18.55
C ALA A 141 29.12 5.17 -19.55
N TRP A 142 28.23 4.23 -19.88
CA TRP A 142 28.47 3.24 -20.96
C TRP A 142 28.73 3.91 -22.30
N ASP A 143 27.80 4.79 -22.74
CA ASP A 143 27.91 5.45 -24.04
C ASP A 143 29.20 6.29 -24.14
N SER A 144 29.61 6.95 -23.05
CA SER A 144 30.87 7.69 -22.96
C SER A 144 32.13 6.82 -23.17
N ARG A 145 32.06 5.52 -22.89
CA ARG A 145 33.18 4.57 -23.07
C ARG A 145 33.11 3.83 -24.41
N PHE A 146 31.92 3.43 -24.84
CA PHE A 146 31.76 2.45 -25.94
C PHE A 146 31.09 2.99 -27.20
N ALA A 147 30.23 4.03 -27.12
CA ALA A 147 29.44 4.46 -28.30
C ALA A 147 30.30 5.00 -29.46
N ALA A 148 31.52 5.48 -29.17
CA ALA A 148 32.48 5.92 -30.20
C ALA A 148 32.99 4.77 -31.09
N SER A 149 32.86 3.51 -30.65
CA SER A 149 33.28 2.32 -31.41
C SER A 149 32.30 1.92 -32.52
N GLY A 150 31.05 2.38 -32.46
CA GLY A 150 30.02 2.06 -33.46
C GLY A 150 28.60 2.21 -32.94
N ALA A 151 27.63 2.30 -33.86
CA ALA A 151 26.21 2.39 -33.51
C ALA A 151 25.69 1.14 -32.78
N ASP A 152 26.30 -0.01 -33.04
CA ASP A 152 26.08 -1.32 -32.41
C ASP A 152 26.79 -1.48 -31.05
N PHE A 153 27.59 -0.51 -30.61
CA PHE A 153 28.18 -0.45 -29.27
C PHE A 153 27.44 0.49 -28.30
N ARG A 154 26.48 1.27 -28.80
CA ARG A 154 25.62 2.13 -27.97
C ARG A 154 24.82 1.30 -26.97
N PHE A 155 24.55 1.87 -25.80
CA PHE A 155 23.78 1.22 -24.73
C PHE A 155 22.40 0.74 -25.23
N ASP A 156 21.71 1.58 -26.00
CA ASP A 156 20.39 1.31 -26.57
C ASP A 156 20.37 0.21 -27.66
N ALA A 157 21.54 -0.25 -28.11
CA ALA A 157 21.70 -1.38 -29.04
C ALA A 157 22.09 -2.70 -28.35
N GLN A 158 22.26 -2.73 -27.02
CA GLN A 158 22.63 -3.93 -26.27
C GLN A 158 21.41 -4.69 -25.71
N GLU A 159 21.61 -5.94 -25.30
CA GLU A 159 20.62 -6.66 -24.49
C GLU A 159 20.77 -6.26 -23.03
N ILE A 160 19.71 -5.76 -22.39
CA ILE A 160 19.80 -5.16 -21.04
C ILE A 160 18.88 -5.89 -20.06
N THR A 161 19.42 -6.28 -18.92
CA THR A 161 18.70 -6.84 -17.77
C THR A 161 18.91 -5.96 -16.54
N VAL A 162 17.83 -5.53 -15.89
CA VAL A 162 17.84 -4.73 -14.65
C VAL A 162 17.30 -5.58 -13.50
N THR A 163 17.93 -5.55 -12.33
CA THR A 163 17.49 -6.39 -11.21
C THR A 163 16.47 -5.74 -10.27
N VAL A 164 15.59 -6.57 -9.74
CA VAL A 164 14.59 -6.25 -8.72
C VAL A 164 14.69 -7.24 -7.56
N PRO A 165 14.34 -6.85 -6.33
CA PRO A 165 14.21 -7.78 -5.22
C PRO A 165 13.21 -8.88 -5.58
N ALA A 166 13.51 -10.12 -5.22
CA ALA A 166 12.67 -11.27 -5.56
C ALA A 166 11.25 -11.17 -4.97
N SER A 167 11.11 -10.37 -3.92
CA SER A 167 9.85 -10.05 -3.27
C SER A 167 9.04 -8.89 -3.87
N PHE A 168 9.53 -8.19 -4.90
CA PHE A 168 8.79 -7.09 -5.54
C PHE A 168 7.45 -7.56 -6.13
N ASP A 169 6.38 -6.81 -5.83
CA ASP A 169 5.07 -7.01 -6.45
C ASP A 169 5.05 -6.53 -7.91
N GLU A 170 4.02 -6.94 -8.65
CA GLU A 170 3.86 -6.65 -10.06
C GLU A 170 3.75 -5.14 -10.35
N ALA A 171 3.32 -4.34 -9.36
CA ALA A 171 3.27 -2.89 -9.46
C ALA A 171 4.66 -2.24 -9.32
N ALA A 172 5.48 -2.67 -8.35
CA ALA A 172 6.85 -2.21 -8.19
C ALA A 172 7.72 -2.60 -9.41
N GLN A 173 7.54 -3.81 -9.95
CA GLN A 173 8.19 -4.25 -11.20
C GLN A 173 7.83 -3.34 -12.39
N ARG A 174 6.53 -3.03 -12.58
CA ARG A 174 6.06 -2.09 -13.62
C ARG A 174 6.65 -0.68 -13.45
N LEU A 175 6.83 -0.21 -12.22
CA LEU A 175 7.43 1.11 -11.95
C LEU A 175 8.95 1.13 -12.19
N THR A 176 9.66 0.04 -11.91
CA THR A 176 11.09 -0.10 -12.30
C THR A 176 11.25 -0.04 -13.82
N LEU A 177 10.36 -0.67 -14.58
CA LEU A 177 10.35 -0.58 -16.05
C LEU A 177 9.98 0.82 -16.56
N ALA A 178 9.05 1.51 -15.90
CA ALA A 178 8.75 2.91 -16.20
C ALA A 178 10.00 3.78 -16.02
N ALA A 179 10.75 3.60 -14.93
CA ALA A 179 12.01 4.30 -14.69
C ALA A 179 13.09 3.97 -15.76
N ALA A 180 13.18 2.71 -16.20
CA ALA A 180 14.09 2.30 -17.28
C ALA A 180 13.73 2.96 -18.63
N HIS A 181 12.44 2.98 -18.99
CA HIS A 181 11.98 3.67 -20.19
C HIS A 181 12.21 5.19 -20.11
N GLU A 182 12.00 5.80 -18.94
CA GLU A 182 12.27 7.22 -18.70
C GLU A 182 13.76 7.57 -18.76
N ALA A 183 14.65 6.64 -18.37
CA ALA A 183 16.09 6.73 -18.60
C ALA A 183 16.48 6.61 -20.10
N GLY A 184 15.52 6.28 -20.96
CA GLY A 184 15.69 6.05 -22.39
C GLY A 184 16.31 4.69 -22.74
N MET A 185 16.06 3.67 -21.92
CA MET A 185 16.38 2.28 -22.25
C MET A 185 15.37 1.73 -23.28
N PRO A 186 15.76 0.76 -24.14
CA PRO A 186 14.86 0.16 -25.12
C PRO A 186 13.73 -0.63 -24.44
N LYS A 187 12.59 -0.76 -25.13
CA LYS A 187 11.41 -1.52 -24.66
C LYS A 187 11.67 -3.01 -24.41
N SER A 188 12.81 -3.53 -24.88
CA SER A 188 13.28 -4.91 -24.68
C SER A 188 14.05 -5.12 -23.37
N VAL A 189 14.16 -4.10 -22.51
CA VAL A 189 14.77 -4.23 -21.18
C VAL A 189 14.07 -5.30 -20.35
N ARG A 190 14.85 -6.17 -19.72
CA ARG A 190 14.37 -7.34 -18.96
C ARG A 190 14.50 -7.11 -17.46
N LEU A 191 13.66 -7.78 -16.67
CA LEU A 191 13.82 -7.87 -15.22
C LEU A 191 14.39 -9.23 -14.81
N LEU A 192 15.18 -9.26 -13.73
CA LEU A 192 15.66 -10.47 -13.07
C LEU A 192 15.66 -10.29 -11.55
N GLU A 193 15.38 -11.35 -10.81
CA GLU A 193 15.39 -11.32 -9.34
C GLU A 193 16.82 -11.29 -8.79
N GLU A 194 17.12 -10.38 -7.86
CA GLU A 194 18.43 -10.20 -7.21
C GLU A 194 19.09 -11.50 -6.71
N PRO A 195 18.47 -12.34 -5.85
CA PRO A 195 19.07 -13.59 -5.40
C PRO A 195 19.23 -14.63 -6.51
N GLN A 196 18.41 -14.59 -7.56
CA GLN A 196 18.60 -15.44 -8.74
C GLN A 196 19.80 -14.98 -9.58
N ALA A 197 19.98 -13.66 -9.72
CA ALA A 197 21.16 -13.08 -10.36
C ALA A 197 22.44 -13.42 -9.58
N ALA A 198 22.45 -13.25 -8.25
CA ALA A 198 23.57 -13.66 -7.41
C ALA A 198 23.94 -15.14 -7.62
N PHE A 199 22.95 -16.03 -7.73
CA PHE A 199 23.21 -17.44 -8.04
C PHE A 199 23.77 -17.64 -9.47
N TYR A 200 23.26 -16.96 -10.49
CA TYR A 200 23.86 -17.00 -11.84
C TYR A 200 25.33 -16.55 -11.87
N CYS A 201 25.75 -15.59 -11.04
CA CYS A 201 27.16 -15.23 -10.93
C CYS A 201 28.02 -16.34 -10.31
N TRP A 202 27.46 -17.11 -9.37
CA TRP A 202 28.14 -18.29 -8.83
C TRP A 202 28.26 -19.39 -9.89
N LEU A 203 27.17 -19.65 -10.63
CA LEU A 203 27.09 -20.63 -11.73
C LEU A 203 28.03 -20.31 -12.91
N GLU A 204 28.32 -19.03 -13.20
CA GLU A 204 29.32 -18.66 -14.23
C GLU A 204 30.75 -19.12 -13.87
N ARG A 205 31.04 -19.24 -12.57
CA ARG A 205 32.38 -19.50 -12.05
C ARG A 205 32.64 -20.98 -11.74
N HIS A 206 31.59 -21.76 -11.45
CA HIS A 206 31.64 -23.10 -10.87
C HIS A 206 30.95 -24.16 -11.72
N ASP A 207 31.48 -25.38 -11.69
CA ASP A 207 30.78 -26.56 -12.22
C ASP A 207 29.91 -27.13 -11.09
N VAL A 208 28.58 -27.03 -11.28
CA VAL A 208 27.58 -27.42 -10.29
C VAL A 208 27.71 -28.89 -9.87
N GLU A 209 27.94 -29.78 -10.84
CA GLU A 209 28.01 -31.23 -10.65
C GLU A 209 29.31 -31.61 -9.92
N HIS A 210 30.40 -30.92 -10.22
CA HIS A 210 31.71 -31.14 -9.63
C HIS A 210 31.85 -30.53 -8.23
N ASP A 211 31.61 -29.23 -8.12
CA ASP A 211 31.98 -28.41 -6.96
C ASP A 211 31.05 -28.66 -5.77
N LEU A 212 29.74 -28.84 -5.98
CA LEU A 212 28.82 -29.17 -4.90
C LEU A 212 29.01 -30.62 -4.42
N ARG A 213 29.24 -31.57 -5.34
CA ARG A 213 29.38 -32.99 -5.01
C ARG A 213 30.63 -33.27 -4.18
N GLN A 214 31.78 -32.68 -4.53
CA GLN A 214 33.00 -32.82 -3.74
C GLN A 214 32.89 -32.15 -2.37
N ARG A 215 32.24 -30.98 -2.28
CA ARG A 215 32.24 -30.14 -1.07
C ARG A 215 31.14 -30.51 -0.06
N LEU A 216 30.01 -31.09 -0.48
CA LEU A 216 28.90 -31.45 0.42
C LEU A 216 29.07 -32.82 1.09
N GLY A 217 29.56 -33.82 0.35
CA GLY A 217 29.63 -35.21 0.82
C GLY A 217 28.25 -35.83 1.18
N GLY A 218 28.29 -37.04 1.74
CA GLY A 218 27.09 -37.77 2.16
C GLY A 218 26.43 -38.63 1.06
N PRO A 219 25.24 -39.21 1.33
CA PRO A 219 24.59 -40.15 0.42
C PRO A 219 24.17 -39.48 -0.90
N ASP A 220 24.26 -40.25 -1.99
CA ASP A 220 23.85 -39.80 -3.32
C ASP A 220 22.32 -39.65 -3.32
N THR A 221 21.85 -38.40 -3.43
CA THR A 221 20.44 -38.01 -3.41
C THR A 221 20.16 -37.26 -4.70
N ASP A 222 19.03 -37.58 -5.34
CA ASP A 222 18.69 -37.01 -6.66
C ASP A 222 18.44 -35.49 -6.62
N ALA A 223 18.19 -34.93 -5.43
CA ALA A 223 17.92 -33.51 -5.24
C ALA A 223 18.80 -32.87 -4.15
N ARG A 224 19.35 -31.68 -4.44
CA ARG A 224 20.07 -30.82 -3.49
C ARG A 224 19.44 -29.42 -3.42
N HIS A 225 19.59 -28.73 -2.29
CA HIS A 225 18.95 -27.45 -2.05
C HIS A 225 19.95 -26.33 -1.73
N VAL A 226 19.94 -25.29 -2.56
CA VAL A 226 20.75 -24.08 -2.36
C VAL A 226 19.84 -22.95 -1.88
N LEU A 227 20.15 -22.40 -0.70
CA LEU A 227 19.52 -21.20 -0.17
C LEU A 227 20.36 -19.97 -0.52
N VAL A 228 19.79 -19.02 -1.26
CA VAL A 228 20.36 -17.67 -1.38
C VAL A 228 19.76 -16.79 -0.29
N VAL A 229 20.63 -16.17 0.51
CA VAL A 229 20.27 -15.20 1.55
C VAL A 229 20.83 -13.84 1.12
N ASP A 230 19.95 -12.97 0.62
CA ASP A 230 20.31 -11.61 0.24
C ASP A 230 19.84 -10.63 1.32
N VAL A 231 20.74 -9.82 1.86
CA VAL A 231 20.40 -8.73 2.80
C VAL A 231 21.12 -7.46 2.36
N GLY A 232 20.40 -6.67 1.57
CA GLY A 232 20.88 -5.42 1.02
C GLY A 232 20.78 -4.25 2.00
N GLY A 233 20.75 -3.05 1.44
CA GLY A 233 20.57 -1.81 2.20
C GLY A 233 19.14 -1.58 2.69
N GLY A 234 18.12 -1.96 1.90
CA GLY A 234 16.71 -1.72 2.24
C GLY A 234 15.80 -2.94 2.30
N THR A 235 16.24 -4.09 1.79
CA THR A 235 15.44 -5.32 1.71
C THR A 235 16.23 -6.55 2.15
N SER A 236 15.50 -7.56 2.60
CA SER A 236 15.98 -8.92 2.82
C SER A 236 15.17 -9.87 1.94
N ASP A 237 15.86 -10.62 1.08
CA ASP A 237 15.24 -11.51 0.11
C ASP A 237 15.85 -12.92 0.22
N PHE A 238 15.01 -13.92 0.37
CA PHE A 238 15.42 -15.32 0.48
C PHE A 238 14.88 -16.12 -0.70
N SER A 239 15.75 -16.87 -1.38
CA SER A 239 15.35 -17.79 -2.44
C SER A 239 15.93 -19.18 -2.20
N LEU A 240 15.08 -20.19 -2.33
CA LEU A 240 15.48 -21.59 -2.24
C LEU A 240 15.43 -22.19 -3.64
N PHE A 241 16.52 -22.82 -4.06
CA PHE A 241 16.66 -23.54 -5.34
C PHE A 241 16.81 -25.04 -5.06
N GLU A 242 16.30 -25.85 -5.96
CA GLU A 242 16.48 -27.31 -6.02
C GLU A 242 17.30 -27.62 -7.27
N LEU A 243 18.26 -28.52 -7.10
CA LEU A 243 19.12 -29.05 -8.15
C LEU A 243 18.70 -30.51 -8.33
N ASP A 244 17.97 -30.81 -9.40
CA ASP A 244 17.35 -32.11 -9.67
C ASP A 244 18.14 -32.87 -10.73
N ARG A 245 18.92 -33.86 -10.28
CA ARG A 245 19.75 -34.74 -11.12
C ARG A 245 18.90 -35.71 -11.94
N SER A 246 17.69 -36.05 -11.48
CA SER A 246 16.77 -36.93 -12.24
C SER A 246 16.25 -36.29 -13.52
N ARG A 247 16.47 -34.98 -13.69
CA ARG A 247 16.08 -34.16 -14.83
C ARG A 247 17.27 -33.65 -15.66
N GLU A 248 18.44 -34.26 -15.48
CA GLU A 248 19.66 -33.90 -16.23
C GLU A 248 19.38 -33.79 -17.73
N ARG A 249 19.84 -32.71 -18.36
CA ARG A 249 19.73 -32.48 -19.80
C ARG A 249 21.08 -32.04 -20.34
N ALA A 250 21.47 -32.62 -21.48
CA ALA A 250 22.71 -32.31 -22.18
C ALA A 250 24.00 -32.32 -21.32
N GLY A 251 24.03 -33.06 -20.20
CA GLY A 251 25.17 -33.12 -19.28
C GLY A 251 25.11 -32.14 -18.09
N ASN A 252 24.02 -31.37 -17.93
CA ASN A 252 23.84 -30.41 -16.84
C ASN A 252 22.69 -30.82 -15.91
N THR A 253 22.93 -30.69 -14.60
CA THR A 253 21.87 -30.78 -13.58
C THR A 253 20.82 -29.66 -13.76
N ALA A 254 19.54 -30.04 -13.77
CA ALA A 254 18.45 -29.07 -13.89
C ALA A 254 18.27 -28.29 -12.58
N ILE A 255 18.28 -26.95 -12.65
CA ILE A 255 18.12 -26.08 -11.48
C ILE A 255 16.74 -25.45 -11.50
N ARG A 256 15.98 -25.55 -10.40
CA ARG A 256 14.60 -25.07 -10.28
C ARG A 256 14.41 -24.20 -9.06
N ARG A 257 13.74 -23.05 -9.20
CA ARG A 257 13.43 -22.19 -8.04
C ARG A 257 12.27 -22.79 -7.22
N LEU A 258 12.56 -23.24 -6.00
CA LEU A 258 11.56 -23.81 -5.08
C LEU A 258 10.67 -22.77 -4.41
N ALA A 259 11.22 -21.64 -3.98
CA ALA A 259 10.51 -20.64 -3.18
C ALA A 259 11.24 -19.29 -3.14
N VAL A 260 10.44 -18.24 -2.92
CA VAL A 260 10.87 -16.87 -2.60
C VAL A 260 10.22 -16.42 -1.28
N SER A 261 10.84 -15.48 -0.57
CA SER A 261 10.25 -14.77 0.57
C SER A 261 9.14 -13.80 0.16
N ASP A 262 8.34 -13.35 1.13
CA ASP A 262 7.47 -12.18 0.94
C ASP A 262 8.29 -10.88 1.01
N HIS A 263 7.68 -9.69 0.84
CA HIS A 263 8.42 -8.43 0.83
C HIS A 263 8.82 -7.97 2.24
N ILE A 264 10.13 -7.96 2.50
CA ILE A 264 10.70 -7.59 3.79
C ILE A 264 11.55 -6.33 3.61
N LEU A 265 10.95 -5.16 3.91
CA LEU A 265 11.68 -3.89 4.05
C LEU A 265 12.48 -3.89 5.35
N LEU A 266 13.60 -4.60 5.31
CA LEU A 266 14.54 -4.81 6.41
C LEU A 266 15.95 -4.97 5.84
N GLY A 267 16.88 -4.11 6.23
CA GLY A 267 18.27 -4.18 5.78
C GLY A 267 19.17 -3.17 6.51
N GLY A 268 20.26 -2.79 5.86
CA GLY A 268 21.24 -1.82 6.37
C GLY A 268 20.65 -0.49 6.88
N ASP A 269 19.62 0.05 6.24
CA ASP A 269 18.95 1.31 6.61
C ASP A 269 18.25 1.18 7.99
N ASN A 270 17.71 0.00 8.32
CA ASN A 270 17.10 -0.25 9.63
C ASN A 270 18.15 -0.32 10.75
N ILE A 271 19.32 -0.86 10.44
CA ILE A 271 20.46 -0.92 11.37
C ILE A 271 20.98 0.51 11.62
N ASP A 272 21.04 1.34 10.58
CA ASP A 272 21.43 2.76 10.70
C ASP A 272 20.47 3.53 11.63
N LEU A 273 19.16 3.33 11.48
CA LEU A 273 18.14 3.91 12.36
C LEU A 273 18.22 3.38 13.80
N ALA A 274 18.50 2.09 13.99
CA ALA A 274 18.66 1.48 15.31
C ALA A 274 19.86 2.08 16.06
N LEU A 275 21.00 2.21 15.37
CA LEU A 275 22.21 2.86 15.90
C LEU A 275 21.95 4.33 16.20
N ALA A 276 21.27 5.07 15.31
CA ALA A 276 20.92 6.47 15.53
C ALA A 276 20.03 6.66 16.78
N HIS A 277 19.05 5.79 17.02
CA HIS A 277 18.23 5.84 18.24
C HIS A 277 19.02 5.48 19.51
N HIS A 278 19.96 4.55 19.43
CA HIS A 278 20.85 4.20 20.54
C HIS A 278 21.78 5.37 20.89
N VAL A 279 22.30 6.06 19.88
CA VAL A 279 23.15 7.25 20.02
C VAL A 279 22.35 8.46 20.53
N GLU A 280 21.15 8.71 20.02
CA GLU A 280 20.26 9.80 20.47
C GLU A 280 19.99 9.74 21.98
N GLN A 281 19.87 8.55 22.56
CA GLN A 281 19.72 8.35 24.02
C GLN A 281 20.97 8.73 24.82
N ARG A 282 22.17 8.65 24.23
CA ARG A 282 23.45 9.00 24.87
C ARG A 282 23.83 10.48 24.75
N LEU A 283 23.30 11.20 23.75
CA LEU A 283 23.64 12.60 23.49
C LEU A 283 23.10 13.60 24.52
N ALA A 284 22.43 13.13 25.59
CA ALA A 284 22.11 13.89 26.80
C ALA A 284 21.39 15.25 26.58
N LEU A 285 20.51 15.31 25.57
CA LEU A 285 19.85 16.53 25.04
C LEU A 285 18.77 17.14 25.96
N GLY A 286 18.78 16.82 27.26
CA GLY A 286 17.74 17.18 28.22
C GLY A 286 16.38 16.56 27.87
N ASP A 287 15.30 17.33 28.04
CA ASP A 287 13.92 16.94 27.66
C ASP A 287 13.67 16.97 26.13
N GLY A 288 14.67 17.34 25.32
CA GLY A 288 14.55 17.54 23.88
C GLY A 288 15.01 16.34 23.03
N LYS A 289 14.31 16.09 21.92
CA LYS A 289 14.80 15.21 20.82
C LYS A 289 15.64 16.01 19.82
N LEU A 290 16.42 15.30 18.99
CA LEU A 290 17.04 15.88 17.80
C LEU A 290 15.98 16.41 16.83
N SER A 291 16.27 17.54 16.15
CA SER A 291 15.40 18.00 15.05
C SER A 291 15.50 17.06 13.85
N GLY A 292 14.58 17.20 12.87
CA GLY A 292 14.61 16.40 11.64
C GLY A 292 15.98 16.39 10.95
N ALA A 293 16.54 17.57 10.66
CA ALA A 293 17.86 17.70 10.04
C ALA A 293 19.01 17.14 10.90
N GLN A 294 18.98 17.34 12.23
CA GLN A 294 19.99 16.76 13.14
C GLN A 294 19.90 15.23 13.20
N TRP A 295 18.69 14.67 13.07
CA TRP A 295 18.47 13.23 13.01
C TRP A 295 18.97 12.64 11.69
N GLU A 296 18.63 13.24 10.56
CA GLU A 296 19.09 12.76 9.24
C GLU A 296 20.62 12.78 9.14
N HIS A 297 21.26 13.84 9.67
CA HIS A 297 22.70 13.87 9.85
C HIS A 297 23.19 12.70 10.74
N LEU A 298 22.59 12.48 11.91
CA LEU A 298 22.97 11.38 12.79
C LEU A 298 22.82 10.01 12.12
N VAL A 299 21.74 9.76 11.38
CA VAL A 299 21.53 8.49 10.63
C VAL A 299 22.62 8.30 9.57
N ALA A 300 22.97 9.35 8.81
CA ALA A 300 24.08 9.30 7.85
C ALA A 300 25.43 9.00 8.54
N ARG A 301 25.71 9.62 9.69
CA ARG A 301 26.92 9.33 10.50
C ARG A 301 26.93 7.92 11.09
N CYS A 302 25.77 7.41 11.52
CA CYS A 302 25.64 6.03 11.99
C CYS A 302 25.88 5.02 10.87
N ARG A 303 25.45 5.30 9.63
CA ARG A 303 25.79 4.49 8.45
C ARG A 303 27.29 4.46 8.19
N ASP A 304 27.94 5.62 8.15
CA ASP A 304 29.39 5.74 7.95
C ASP A 304 30.17 4.97 9.04
N VAL A 305 29.71 5.02 10.30
CA VAL A 305 30.31 4.28 11.42
C VAL A 305 30.06 2.79 11.33
N LYS A 306 28.82 2.35 11.05
CA LYS A 306 28.46 0.94 10.83
C LYS A 306 29.34 0.31 9.77
N GLU A 307 29.40 0.91 8.58
CA GLU A 307 30.18 0.38 7.46
C GLU A 307 31.67 0.35 7.79
N ARG A 308 32.23 1.39 8.41
CA ARG A 308 33.65 1.41 8.82
C ARG A 308 34.00 0.40 9.90
N ALA A 309 33.13 0.19 10.89
CA ALA A 309 33.33 -0.81 11.92
C ALA A 309 33.30 -2.22 11.31
N LEU A 310 32.29 -2.50 10.49
CA LEU A 310 32.01 -3.83 9.96
C LEU A 310 32.85 -4.21 8.72
N ALA A 311 33.61 -3.28 8.13
CA ALA A 311 34.46 -3.53 6.97
C ALA A 311 35.64 -4.48 7.25
N THR A 312 36.16 -4.51 8.48
CA THR A 312 37.23 -5.41 8.91
C THR A 312 36.96 -5.96 10.31
N GLU A 313 37.47 -7.15 10.59
CA GLU A 313 37.57 -7.62 11.98
C GLU A 313 38.51 -6.67 12.77
N GLY A 314 38.28 -6.52 14.08
CA GLY A 314 38.98 -5.57 14.95
C GLY A 314 38.66 -5.84 16.42
N ALA A 315 39.20 -5.01 17.32
CA ALA A 315 39.07 -5.24 18.76
C ALA A 315 37.69 -4.80 19.28
N ALA A 316 37.14 -5.52 20.26
CA ALA A 316 35.80 -5.27 20.81
C ALA A 316 35.66 -3.85 21.42
N GLU A 317 36.78 -3.32 21.87
CA GLU A 317 37.02 -1.99 22.43
C GLU A 317 37.33 -0.88 21.39
N ASP A 318 37.36 -1.18 20.08
CA ASP A 318 37.55 -0.17 19.03
C ASP A 318 36.51 0.96 19.16
N VAL A 319 36.98 2.21 19.26
CA VAL A 319 36.13 3.38 19.53
C VAL A 319 35.81 4.16 18.25
N PHE A 320 34.52 4.37 17.98
CA PHE A 320 34.02 5.15 16.84
C PHE A 320 33.35 6.44 17.34
N PRO A 321 33.98 7.62 17.17
CA PRO A 321 33.39 8.89 17.59
C PRO A 321 32.25 9.32 16.66
N ILE A 322 31.18 9.83 17.27
CA ILE A 322 30.02 10.40 16.58
C ILE A 322 29.79 11.82 17.12
N SER A 323 29.62 12.78 16.22
CA SER A 323 29.28 14.16 16.55
C SER A 323 28.06 14.59 15.73
N VAL A 324 27.20 15.41 16.33
CA VAL A 324 26.01 16.01 15.72
C VAL A 324 26.11 17.53 15.89
N PRO A 325 25.96 18.32 14.81
CA PRO A 325 26.15 19.76 14.87
C PRO A 325 25.09 20.46 15.74
N GLY A 326 25.48 21.61 16.32
CA GLY A 326 24.62 22.48 17.11
C GLY A 326 23.54 23.17 16.26
N ARG A 327 22.51 23.73 16.91
CA ARG A 327 21.38 24.41 16.22
C ARG A 327 21.72 25.86 15.84
N GLY A 328 21.21 26.29 14.67
CA GLY A 328 21.20 27.70 14.24
C GLY A 328 22.59 28.29 14.01
N SER A 329 22.76 29.60 14.24
CA SER A 329 24.04 30.33 14.04
C SER A 329 25.18 29.92 15.00
N ARG A 330 24.98 28.88 15.82
CA ARG A 330 25.97 28.29 16.74
C ARG A 330 26.46 26.90 16.33
N LEU A 331 26.40 26.59 15.03
CA LEU A 331 26.85 25.33 14.41
C LEU A 331 28.14 24.72 15.00
N PHE A 332 29.11 25.56 15.39
CA PHE A 332 30.43 25.15 15.91
C PHE A 332 30.62 25.29 17.43
N ALA A 333 29.67 25.88 18.16
CA ALA A 333 29.84 26.19 19.59
C ALA A 333 29.24 25.12 20.53
N ASP A 334 28.17 24.44 20.10
CA ASP A 334 27.40 23.48 20.92
C ASP A 334 27.20 22.14 20.17
N ALA A 335 28.29 21.52 19.67
CA ALA A 335 28.23 20.23 18.97
C ALA A 335 28.13 19.06 19.96
N ALA A 336 27.00 18.33 19.94
CA ALA A 336 26.78 17.18 20.81
C ALA A 336 27.57 15.97 20.30
N SER A 337 28.40 15.36 21.14
CA SER A 337 29.30 14.28 20.74
C SER A 337 29.28 13.10 21.70
N THR A 338 29.44 11.89 21.18
CA THR A 338 29.54 10.63 21.93
C THR A 338 30.37 9.61 21.13
N HIS A 339 30.42 8.36 21.56
CA HIS A 339 31.08 7.28 20.83
C HIS A 339 30.29 5.97 20.93
N LEU A 340 30.59 5.08 19.99
CA LEU A 340 30.19 3.67 20.02
C LEU A 340 31.45 2.80 20.05
N LEU A 341 31.39 1.69 20.79
CA LEU A 341 32.37 0.61 20.69
C LEU A 341 31.98 -0.37 19.59
N ARG A 342 32.96 -1.06 18.98
CA ARG A 342 32.69 -2.19 18.06
C ARG A 342 31.71 -3.20 18.64
N SER A 343 31.97 -3.63 19.88
CA SER A 343 31.12 -4.61 20.59
C SER A 343 29.66 -4.15 20.77
N GLU A 344 29.42 -2.85 20.89
CA GLU A 344 28.05 -2.30 20.98
C GLU A 344 27.33 -2.34 19.64
N ILE A 345 28.06 -2.05 18.55
CA ILE A 345 27.55 -2.18 17.18
C ILE A 345 27.24 -3.66 16.89
N GLU A 346 28.23 -4.54 17.09
CA GLU A 346 28.09 -5.98 16.84
C GLU A 346 26.99 -6.64 17.68
N GLY A 347 26.88 -6.30 18.98
CA GLY A 347 25.79 -6.77 19.83
C GLY A 347 24.42 -6.29 19.38
N LEU A 348 24.27 -5.02 19.01
CA LEU A 348 23.01 -4.48 18.48
C LEU A 348 22.60 -5.17 17.17
N LEU A 349 23.54 -5.48 16.28
CA LEU A 349 23.26 -6.24 15.06
C LEU A 349 22.91 -7.70 15.37
N ILE A 350 23.75 -8.42 16.11
CA ILE A 350 23.59 -9.87 16.35
C ILE A 350 22.33 -10.15 17.19
N ASP A 351 22.09 -9.41 18.27
CA ASP A 351 20.94 -9.68 19.14
C ASP A 351 19.66 -8.96 18.69
N GLY A 352 19.77 -7.81 18.02
CA GLY A 352 18.62 -7.05 17.53
C GLY A 352 18.09 -7.47 16.16
N PHE A 353 18.98 -7.88 15.24
CA PHE A 353 18.63 -8.23 13.86
C PHE A 353 18.85 -9.71 13.51
N PHE A 354 19.75 -10.42 14.19
CA PHE A 354 20.00 -11.85 13.98
C PHE A 354 19.86 -12.72 15.26
N PRO A 355 18.83 -12.51 16.12
CA PRO A 355 18.68 -13.26 17.36
C PRO A 355 18.47 -14.76 17.10
N ALA A 356 18.82 -15.59 18.07
CA ALA A 356 18.46 -16.99 18.06
C ALA A 356 16.93 -17.16 18.16
N CYS A 357 16.35 -18.06 17.35
CA CYS A 357 14.92 -18.37 17.36
C CYS A 357 14.66 -19.82 16.90
N ALA A 358 13.50 -20.37 17.22
CA ALA A 358 13.10 -21.70 16.75
C ALA A 358 12.49 -21.65 15.33
N LEU A 359 12.64 -22.73 14.54
CA LEU A 359 12.09 -22.83 13.18
C LEU A 359 10.57 -22.57 13.08
N GLY A 360 9.83 -22.84 14.16
CA GLY A 360 8.39 -22.60 14.25
C GLY A 360 7.99 -21.15 14.58
N GLU A 361 8.95 -20.28 14.94
CA GLU A 361 8.67 -18.87 15.21
C GLU A 361 8.26 -18.11 13.93
N ARG A 362 7.64 -16.95 14.14
CA ARG A 362 7.15 -16.08 13.07
C ARG A 362 7.50 -14.63 13.39
N PRO A 363 7.67 -13.77 12.37
CA PRO A 363 7.79 -12.34 12.56
C PRO A 363 6.68 -11.79 13.45
N GLN A 364 7.06 -11.08 14.51
CA GLN A 364 6.13 -10.57 15.50
C GLN A 364 5.64 -9.18 15.10
N ARG A 365 4.31 -8.94 15.16
CA ARG A 365 3.75 -7.58 15.04
C ARG A 365 4.05 -6.78 16.32
N ALA A 366 5.29 -6.32 16.48
CA ALA A 366 5.73 -5.59 17.65
C ALA A 366 5.04 -4.21 17.76
N LEU A 367 4.63 -3.85 18.98
CA LEU A 367 3.99 -2.56 19.30
C LEU A 367 4.98 -1.37 19.33
N GLY A 368 6.24 -1.59 18.96
CA GLY A 368 7.32 -0.62 19.05
C GLY A 368 8.58 -0.98 18.26
N GLY A 369 8.43 -1.67 17.12
CA GLY A 369 9.52 -1.72 16.13
C GLY A 369 9.85 -0.32 15.60
N LEU A 370 10.95 -0.20 14.84
CA LEU A 370 11.42 1.04 14.22
C LEU A 370 10.42 1.55 13.15
N LYS A 371 9.37 2.22 13.62
CA LYS A 371 8.40 2.93 12.80
C LYS A 371 8.87 4.36 12.67
N GLU A 372 9.33 4.72 11.47
CA GLU A 372 9.24 6.08 10.98
C GLU A 372 8.20 6.09 9.85
N TRP A 373 7.33 7.10 9.79
CA TRP A 373 6.21 7.19 8.83
C TRP A 373 6.63 7.43 7.37
N GLY A 374 7.94 7.35 7.08
CA GLY A 374 8.50 7.33 5.73
C GLY A 374 8.36 5.96 5.08
N LEU A 375 9.41 5.14 5.09
CA LEU A 375 9.37 3.80 4.51
C LEU A 375 8.66 2.79 5.45
N PRO A 376 7.77 1.92 4.94
CA PRO A 376 6.98 1.00 5.76
C PRO A 376 7.82 -0.24 6.13
N TYR A 377 8.84 -0.04 6.96
CA TYR A 377 9.75 -1.08 7.41
C TYR A 377 9.05 -2.25 8.11
N ALA A 378 9.68 -3.43 8.05
CA ALA A 378 9.18 -4.65 8.68
C ALA A 378 8.94 -4.44 10.19
N PHE A 379 7.77 -4.88 10.68
CA PHE A 379 7.39 -4.75 12.11
C PHE A 379 8.32 -5.49 13.08
N ASP A 380 9.06 -6.49 12.56
CA ASP A 380 10.05 -7.28 13.29
C ASP A 380 11.41 -7.11 12.62
N SER A 381 12.40 -6.66 13.39
CA SER A 381 13.78 -6.46 12.93
C SER A 381 14.58 -7.76 12.82
N ALA A 382 14.09 -8.87 13.37
CA ALA A 382 14.82 -10.13 13.38
C ALA A 382 14.76 -10.84 12.02
N VAL A 383 15.77 -10.61 11.18
CA VAL A 383 16.00 -11.31 9.91
C VAL A 383 15.92 -12.83 10.10
N THR A 384 16.44 -13.36 11.22
CA THR A 384 16.37 -14.79 11.57
C THR A 384 14.95 -15.31 11.76
N ARG A 385 14.00 -14.52 12.31
CA ARG A 385 12.59 -14.94 12.42
C ARG A 385 11.88 -14.92 11.07
N HIS A 386 12.22 -14.00 10.17
CA HIS A 386 11.75 -14.04 8.78
C HIS A 386 12.33 -15.25 8.05
N LEU A 387 13.60 -15.58 8.26
CA LEU A 387 14.26 -16.74 7.65
C LEU A 387 13.72 -18.07 8.18
N ALA A 388 13.49 -18.20 9.49
CA ALA A 388 12.82 -19.36 10.10
C ALA A 388 11.42 -19.56 9.47
N HIS A 389 10.64 -18.48 9.37
CA HIS A 389 9.32 -18.49 8.72
C HIS A 389 9.38 -18.85 7.23
N PHE A 390 10.45 -18.46 6.55
CA PHE A 390 10.74 -18.85 5.17
C PHE A 390 11.18 -20.32 5.06
N LEU A 391 11.94 -20.89 5.99
CA LEU A 391 12.36 -22.30 5.90
C LEU A 391 11.34 -23.30 6.47
N ALA A 392 10.43 -22.86 7.34
CA ALA A 392 9.41 -23.71 7.94
C ALA A 392 8.60 -24.52 6.90
N GLY A 393 8.67 -25.85 7.00
CA GLY A 393 7.96 -26.78 6.11
C GLY A 393 8.53 -26.91 4.69
N ARG A 394 9.76 -26.46 4.46
CA ARG A 394 10.53 -26.67 3.22
C ARG A 394 11.59 -27.78 3.42
N PRO A 395 12.23 -28.28 2.34
CA PRO A 395 13.34 -29.23 2.43
C PRO A 395 14.52 -28.68 3.25
N HIS A 396 15.43 -29.58 3.65
CA HIS A 396 16.68 -29.20 4.29
C HIS A 396 17.54 -28.37 3.32
N VAL A 397 18.34 -27.44 3.85
CA VAL A 397 19.31 -26.66 3.07
C VAL A 397 20.63 -27.43 3.04
N ASP A 398 21.11 -27.79 1.85
CA ASP A 398 22.43 -28.40 1.66
C ASP A 398 23.53 -27.32 1.64
N ALA A 399 23.28 -26.20 0.95
CA ALA A 399 24.25 -25.10 0.81
C ALA A 399 23.61 -23.71 0.90
N VAL A 400 24.39 -22.71 1.33
CA VAL A 400 23.98 -21.31 1.48
C VAL A 400 24.91 -20.39 0.69
N LEU A 401 24.33 -19.56 -0.19
CA LEU A 401 24.99 -18.43 -0.83
C LEU A 401 24.55 -17.14 -0.13
N PHE A 402 25.50 -16.39 0.42
CA PHE A 402 25.23 -15.08 1.03
C PHE A 402 25.45 -13.96 0.02
N ASN A 403 24.52 -13.00 -0.04
CA ASN A 403 24.60 -11.82 -0.91
C ASN A 403 24.17 -10.53 -0.17
N GLY A 404 24.49 -9.38 -0.75
CA GLY A 404 24.15 -8.07 -0.20
C GLY A 404 25.13 -7.58 0.87
N GLY A 405 25.41 -6.27 0.84
CA GLY A 405 26.47 -5.65 1.65
C GLY A 405 26.29 -5.77 3.18
N SER A 406 25.08 -6.03 3.68
CA SER A 406 24.88 -6.25 5.13
C SER A 406 25.46 -7.60 5.61
N LEU A 407 25.83 -8.50 4.68
CA LEU A 407 26.38 -9.83 4.98
C LEU A 407 27.90 -9.95 4.73
N TYR A 408 28.62 -8.85 4.51
CA TYR A 408 30.09 -8.83 4.56
C TYR A 408 30.70 -9.34 5.88
N PRO A 409 30.13 -9.05 7.07
CA PRO A 409 30.70 -9.53 8.33
C PRO A 409 30.60 -11.05 8.48
N ALA A 410 31.74 -11.71 8.68
CA ALA A 410 31.79 -13.16 8.85
C ALA A 410 30.96 -13.64 10.06
N ALA A 411 30.88 -12.84 11.13
CA ALA A 411 30.07 -13.13 12.31
C ALA A 411 28.57 -13.30 11.99
N LEU A 412 28.01 -12.49 11.08
CA LEU A 412 26.59 -12.57 10.70
C LEU A 412 26.32 -13.82 9.85
N ARG A 413 27.22 -14.15 8.92
CA ARG A 413 27.13 -15.41 8.15
C ARG A 413 27.23 -16.63 9.06
N ARG A 414 28.20 -16.65 10.00
CA ARG A 414 28.32 -17.70 11.04
C ARG A 414 27.02 -17.85 11.83
N ARG A 415 26.45 -16.75 12.33
CA ARG A 415 25.18 -16.74 13.07
C ARG A 415 24.01 -17.33 12.27
N ILE A 416 23.89 -17.01 10.99
CA ILE A 416 22.84 -17.58 10.14
C ILE A 416 23.05 -19.09 9.93
N CYS A 417 24.30 -19.51 9.67
CA CYS A 417 24.62 -20.95 9.56
C CYS A 417 24.33 -21.71 10.86
N GLU A 418 24.65 -21.15 12.04
CA GLU A 418 24.31 -21.73 13.35
C GLU A 418 22.80 -21.94 13.51
N GLN A 419 21.99 -20.96 13.11
CA GLN A 419 20.53 -21.06 13.15
C GLN A 419 20.01 -22.16 12.21
N ILE A 420 20.46 -22.18 10.95
CA ILE A 420 20.07 -23.20 9.98
C ILE A 420 20.49 -24.60 10.48
N THR A 421 21.70 -24.74 11.01
CA THR A 421 22.22 -25.98 11.60
C THR A 421 21.33 -26.46 12.76
N ALA A 422 20.94 -25.57 13.66
CA ALA A 422 20.05 -25.90 14.78
C ALA A 422 18.64 -26.32 14.30
N TRP A 423 18.11 -25.67 13.26
CA TRP A 423 16.82 -26.02 12.67
C TRP A 423 16.84 -27.35 11.90
N GLN A 424 18.00 -27.77 11.40
CA GLN A 424 18.23 -29.02 10.67
C GLN A 424 18.85 -30.15 11.54
N GLY A 425 18.70 -30.07 12.87
CA GLY A 425 19.09 -31.15 13.77
C GLY A 425 20.60 -31.42 13.85
N GLY A 426 21.42 -30.40 13.57
CA GLY A 426 22.89 -30.49 13.57
C GLY A 426 23.53 -30.62 12.19
N TYR A 427 22.74 -30.74 11.12
CA TYR A 427 23.27 -30.71 9.74
C TYR A 427 23.66 -29.26 9.36
N ALA A 428 24.96 -29.00 9.23
CA ALA A 428 25.48 -27.70 8.85
C ALA A 428 25.54 -27.54 7.33
N PRO A 429 24.98 -26.47 6.74
CA PRO A 429 25.03 -26.26 5.30
C PRO A 429 26.42 -25.80 4.84
N LEU A 430 26.81 -26.19 3.62
CA LEU A 430 28.01 -25.68 2.96
C LEU A 430 27.84 -24.19 2.63
N VAL A 431 28.78 -23.34 3.06
CA VAL A 431 28.81 -21.94 2.62
C VAL A 431 29.46 -21.85 1.24
N LEU A 432 28.67 -21.41 0.25
CA LEU A 432 29.17 -21.12 -1.09
C LEU A 432 29.91 -19.78 -1.08
N ASP A 433 31.00 -19.72 -1.84
CA ASP A 433 31.84 -18.54 -1.93
C ASP A 433 31.20 -17.44 -2.79
N ASN A 434 31.18 -16.23 -2.24
CA ASN A 434 30.80 -15.01 -2.93
C ASN A 434 31.82 -13.93 -2.56
N VAL A 435 32.84 -13.76 -3.40
CA VAL A 435 33.98 -12.86 -3.14
C VAL A 435 33.59 -11.40 -3.30
N GLU A 436 32.56 -11.10 -4.11
CA GLU A 436 32.13 -9.74 -4.46
C GLU A 436 30.59 -9.59 -4.31
N PRO A 437 30.01 -9.66 -3.08
CA PRO A 437 28.56 -9.59 -2.89
C PRO A 437 27.87 -8.36 -3.48
N ASP A 438 28.56 -7.21 -3.55
CA ASP A 438 28.04 -5.98 -4.16
C ASP A 438 28.01 -6.01 -5.71
N LEU A 439 28.63 -7.02 -6.34
CA LEU A 439 28.80 -7.10 -7.80
C LEU A 439 28.21 -8.38 -8.40
N ALA A 440 27.97 -9.41 -7.58
CA ALA A 440 27.41 -10.69 -8.00
C ALA A 440 26.06 -10.53 -8.71
N VAL A 441 25.20 -9.63 -8.24
CA VAL A 441 23.88 -9.35 -8.85
C VAL A 441 24.03 -8.82 -10.28
N ALA A 442 24.84 -7.79 -10.50
CA ALA A 442 25.06 -7.21 -11.83
C ALA A 442 25.74 -8.22 -12.79
N ARG A 443 26.80 -8.91 -12.32
CA ARG A 443 27.50 -9.96 -13.07
C ARG A 443 26.55 -11.07 -13.51
N GLY A 444 25.74 -11.57 -12.59
CA GLY A 444 24.77 -12.62 -12.85
C GLY A 444 23.64 -12.22 -13.78
N ALA A 445 23.19 -10.95 -13.73
CA ALA A 445 22.24 -10.41 -14.71
C ALA A 445 22.84 -10.31 -16.12
N ALA A 446 24.12 -9.94 -16.24
CA ALA A 446 24.84 -9.94 -17.52
C ALA A 446 25.00 -11.37 -18.07
N HIS A 447 25.37 -12.32 -17.20
CA HIS A 447 25.47 -13.74 -17.55
C HIS A 447 24.12 -14.33 -17.98
N PHE A 448 23.04 -14.07 -17.23
CA PHE A 448 21.68 -14.51 -17.56
C PHE A 448 21.23 -14.04 -18.95
N GLY A 449 21.42 -12.75 -19.27
CA GLY A 449 21.07 -12.23 -20.60
C GLY A 449 21.88 -12.90 -21.73
N ARG A 450 23.15 -13.26 -21.46
CA ARG A 450 23.99 -14.02 -22.41
C ARG A 450 23.49 -15.46 -22.57
N LEU A 451 23.09 -16.15 -21.49
CA LEU A 451 22.47 -17.49 -21.58
C LEU A 451 21.17 -17.45 -22.40
N LEU A 452 20.36 -16.40 -22.22
CA LEU A 452 19.13 -16.19 -22.98
C LEU A 452 19.41 -15.97 -24.48
N HIS A 453 20.39 -15.12 -24.82
CA HIS A 453 20.84 -14.91 -26.21
C HIS A 453 21.30 -16.21 -26.87
N LEU A 454 22.13 -16.99 -26.17
CA LEU A 454 22.66 -18.27 -26.64
C LEU A 454 21.61 -19.40 -26.65
N ARG A 455 20.41 -19.15 -26.13
CA ARG A 455 19.35 -20.16 -25.88
C ARG A 455 19.83 -21.34 -25.04
N ALA A 456 20.83 -21.10 -24.19
CA ALA A 456 21.37 -22.06 -23.26
C ALA A 456 20.34 -22.39 -22.15
N GLU A 457 20.61 -23.47 -21.42
CA GLU A 457 19.82 -23.83 -20.24
C GLU A 457 19.94 -22.76 -19.14
N ARG A 458 18.88 -22.65 -18.35
CA ARG A 458 18.66 -21.59 -17.37
C ARG A 458 18.01 -22.20 -16.14
N ILE A 459 18.07 -21.50 -15.02
CA ILE A 459 17.27 -21.86 -13.85
C ILE A 459 15.79 -21.84 -14.26
N GLU A 460 15.08 -22.96 -14.05
CA GLU A 460 13.63 -23.09 -14.20
C GLU A 460 12.94 -22.17 -13.18
N ALA A 461 12.75 -20.92 -13.57
CA ALA A 461 12.13 -19.86 -12.80
C ALA A 461 10.67 -19.67 -13.21
N GLY A 462 9.86 -20.72 -13.06
CA GLY A 462 8.41 -20.59 -13.15
C GLY A 462 7.87 -19.69 -12.02
N ALA A 463 6.67 -19.12 -12.20
CA ALA A 463 6.10 -18.07 -11.35
C ALA A 463 6.31 -18.29 -9.84
N ALA A 464 6.98 -17.35 -9.17
CA ALA A 464 7.42 -17.50 -7.78
C ALA A 464 6.23 -17.61 -6.79
N ARG A 465 5.13 -16.94 -7.12
CA ARG A 465 3.87 -16.87 -6.38
C ARG A 465 2.75 -17.41 -7.28
N ALA A 466 1.74 -18.05 -6.69
CA ALA A 466 0.48 -18.29 -7.41
C ALA A 466 -0.37 -17.00 -7.35
N VAL A 467 -1.04 -16.65 -8.44
CA VAL A 467 -1.91 -15.48 -8.56
C VAL A 467 -3.36 -15.93 -8.66
N PHE A 468 -4.24 -15.24 -7.95
CA PHE A 468 -5.66 -15.54 -7.85
C PHE A 468 -6.50 -14.28 -8.04
N LEU A 469 -7.72 -14.45 -8.55
CA LEU A 469 -8.74 -13.39 -8.59
C LEU A 469 -9.89 -13.74 -7.64
N GLU A 470 -10.46 -12.73 -7.00
CA GLU A 470 -11.68 -12.91 -6.21
C GLU A 470 -12.88 -13.28 -7.09
N THR A 471 -13.67 -14.25 -6.63
CA THR A 471 -14.89 -14.74 -7.28
C THR A 471 -16.00 -14.86 -6.24
N GLN A 472 -17.25 -14.84 -6.69
CA GLN A 472 -18.39 -15.14 -5.84
C GLN A 472 -19.26 -16.21 -6.49
N ARG A 473 -19.85 -17.08 -5.68
CA ARG A 473 -20.90 -17.97 -6.16
C ARG A 473 -22.23 -17.23 -6.18
N THR A 474 -22.90 -17.25 -7.34
CA THR A 474 -24.36 -17.12 -7.38
C THR A 474 -24.96 -18.25 -6.55
N ALA A 475 -25.75 -17.89 -5.54
CA ALA A 475 -26.46 -18.85 -4.71
C ALA A 475 -27.59 -19.48 -5.54
N VAL A 476 -27.34 -20.67 -6.09
CA VAL A 476 -28.37 -21.51 -6.71
C VAL A 476 -29.51 -21.65 -5.71
N HIS A 477 -30.69 -21.12 -6.06
CA HIS A 477 -31.88 -21.16 -5.22
C HIS A 477 -32.45 -22.59 -5.14
N GLY A 478 -31.77 -23.46 -4.40
CA GLY A 478 -32.37 -24.67 -3.86
C GLY A 478 -33.25 -24.30 -2.68
N GLY A 479 -34.57 -24.43 -2.82
CA GLY A 479 -35.51 -24.16 -1.74
C GLY A 479 -35.25 -25.08 -0.54
N GLY A 480 -34.86 -24.50 0.59
CA GLY A 480 -34.54 -25.20 1.82
C GLY A 480 -34.52 -24.23 3.00
N ASP A 481 -35.69 -23.99 3.58
CA ASP A 481 -35.86 -23.10 4.73
C ASP A 481 -35.36 -23.76 6.02
N SER A 482 -34.14 -23.45 6.43
CA SER A 482 -33.67 -23.66 7.81
C SER A 482 -32.33 -22.95 8.08
N GLY A 483 -32.22 -22.26 9.21
CA GLY A 483 -30.92 -22.05 9.87
C GLY A 483 -30.54 -20.60 10.13
N THR A 484 -30.75 -20.13 11.36
CA THR A 484 -30.13 -18.92 11.88
C THR A 484 -28.62 -19.11 12.04
N GLY A 485 -27.81 -18.38 11.27
CA GLY A 485 -26.35 -18.38 11.36
C GLY A 485 -25.76 -17.05 10.89
N ASP A 486 -24.73 -16.56 11.58
CA ASP A 486 -24.06 -15.27 11.33
C ASP A 486 -22.93 -15.42 10.27
N ASP A 487 -23.20 -16.22 9.23
CA ASP A 487 -22.22 -16.61 8.23
C ASP A 487 -22.05 -15.52 7.17
N ALA A 488 -21.06 -14.66 7.38
CA ALA A 488 -20.56 -13.76 6.34
C ALA A 488 -20.10 -14.59 5.12
N PRO A 489 -20.38 -14.15 3.87
CA PRO A 489 -20.06 -14.93 2.69
C PRO A 489 -18.57 -15.21 2.59
N GLU A 490 -18.22 -16.50 2.57
CA GLU A 490 -16.84 -16.97 2.41
C GLU A 490 -16.24 -16.45 1.10
N ARG A 491 -15.24 -15.55 1.20
CA ARG A 491 -14.49 -15.07 0.03
C ARG A 491 -13.77 -16.24 -0.64
N ARG A 492 -13.97 -16.38 -1.94
CA ARG A 492 -13.38 -17.45 -2.76
C ARG A 492 -12.50 -16.86 -3.84
N LEU A 493 -11.32 -17.44 -4.00
CA LEU A 493 -10.32 -17.02 -4.97
C LEU A 493 -10.19 -18.10 -6.03
N VAL A 494 -10.19 -17.74 -7.31
CA VAL A 494 -9.85 -18.65 -8.42
C VAL A 494 -8.38 -18.46 -8.81
N CYS A 495 -7.64 -19.55 -8.93
CA CYS A 495 -6.26 -19.49 -9.41
C CYS A 495 -6.23 -19.13 -10.89
N VAL A 496 -5.57 -18.02 -11.24
CA VAL A 496 -5.35 -17.59 -12.64
C VAL A 496 -3.96 -17.91 -13.13
N LEU A 497 -2.94 -17.80 -12.27
CA LEU A 497 -1.58 -18.24 -12.58
C LEU A 497 -1.11 -19.22 -11.48
N PRO A 498 -0.79 -20.48 -11.81
CA PRO A 498 -0.28 -21.42 -10.83
C PRO A 498 1.19 -21.07 -10.51
N ARG A 499 1.62 -21.35 -9.28
CA ARG A 499 3.03 -21.26 -8.92
C ARG A 499 3.84 -22.26 -9.76
N GLY A 500 5.00 -21.83 -10.27
CA GLY A 500 5.81 -22.63 -11.18
C GLY A 500 5.34 -22.57 -12.64
N ALA A 501 4.34 -21.74 -12.96
CA ALA A 501 3.96 -21.41 -14.34
C ALA A 501 5.19 -21.01 -15.18
N ALA A 502 5.43 -21.70 -16.28
CA ALA A 502 6.56 -21.39 -17.16
C ALA A 502 6.36 -20.03 -17.87
N PRO A 503 7.44 -19.29 -18.17
CA PRO A 503 7.36 -18.11 -19.02
C PRO A 503 6.77 -18.42 -20.41
N GLU A 504 6.04 -17.46 -20.98
CA GLU A 504 5.27 -17.53 -22.23
C GLU A 504 4.20 -18.63 -22.29
N GLN A 505 4.01 -19.43 -21.23
CA GLN A 505 2.89 -20.35 -21.12
C GLN A 505 1.61 -19.58 -20.79
N THR A 506 0.67 -19.54 -21.74
CA THR A 506 -0.67 -19.02 -21.49
C THR A 506 -1.52 -20.04 -20.73
N PHE A 507 -2.03 -19.62 -19.59
CA PHE A 507 -2.98 -20.34 -18.76
C PHE A 507 -4.39 -19.80 -18.99
N ALA A 508 -5.18 -20.52 -19.77
CA ALA A 508 -6.58 -20.21 -19.99
C ALA A 508 -7.47 -20.79 -18.88
N LEU A 509 -8.37 -19.98 -18.32
CA LEU A 509 -9.43 -20.43 -17.40
C LEU A 509 -10.55 -21.11 -18.22
N GLU A 510 -10.30 -22.36 -18.59
CA GLU A 510 -11.27 -23.20 -19.28
C GLU A 510 -12.20 -23.94 -18.29
N GLY A 511 -13.42 -24.26 -18.72
CA GLY A 511 -14.42 -24.93 -17.89
C GLY A 511 -15.14 -24.05 -16.86
N LEU A 512 -14.81 -22.77 -16.77
CA LEU A 512 -15.56 -21.76 -16.03
C LEU A 512 -16.38 -20.91 -17.00
N ALA A 513 -17.71 -20.88 -16.80
CA ALA A 513 -18.64 -20.11 -17.63
C ALA A 513 -18.61 -18.61 -17.27
N LEU A 514 -17.47 -17.96 -17.51
CA LEU A 514 -17.23 -16.56 -17.14
C LEU A 514 -18.03 -15.62 -18.06
N GLU A 515 -18.72 -14.65 -17.46
CA GLU A 515 -19.35 -13.54 -18.17
C GLU A 515 -18.74 -12.21 -17.73
N LEU A 516 -18.42 -11.36 -18.70
CA LEU A 516 -17.90 -10.01 -18.51
C LEU A 516 -18.98 -8.97 -18.85
N ARG A 517 -19.11 -7.89 -18.07
CA ARG A 517 -19.91 -6.74 -18.54
C ARG A 517 -19.11 -5.82 -19.44
N VAL A 518 -19.79 -5.38 -20.49
CA VAL A 518 -19.24 -4.50 -21.53
C VAL A 518 -19.91 -3.13 -21.48
N ASN A 519 -19.36 -2.19 -22.24
CA ASN A 519 -19.74 -0.77 -22.31
C ASN A 519 -19.78 -0.06 -20.93
N ARG A 520 -19.15 -0.69 -19.95
CA ARG A 520 -18.77 -0.17 -18.64
C ARG A 520 -17.44 -0.80 -18.28
N PRO A 521 -16.66 -0.22 -17.37
CA PRO A 521 -15.41 -0.83 -17.00
C PRO A 521 -15.56 -1.72 -15.77
N VAL A 522 -14.58 -2.60 -15.61
CA VAL A 522 -14.60 -3.78 -14.75
C VAL A 522 -13.34 -3.80 -13.88
N ARG A 523 -13.46 -4.41 -12.70
CA ARG A 523 -12.40 -4.49 -11.69
C ARG A 523 -12.35 -5.89 -11.11
N PHE A 524 -11.15 -6.42 -10.97
CA PHE A 524 -10.87 -7.73 -10.38
C PHE A 524 -9.91 -7.54 -9.21
N GLN A 525 -10.31 -7.94 -8.01
CA GLN A 525 -9.38 -7.95 -6.87
C GLN A 525 -8.42 -9.12 -7.03
N ALA A 526 -7.14 -8.82 -7.19
CA ALA A 526 -6.08 -9.80 -7.32
C ALA A 526 -5.43 -10.12 -5.97
N TYR A 527 -4.94 -11.35 -5.84
CA TYR A 527 -4.24 -11.86 -4.66
C TYR A 527 -3.05 -12.71 -5.11
N SER A 528 -1.95 -12.68 -4.35
CA SER A 528 -0.80 -13.56 -4.55
C SER A 528 -0.57 -14.47 -3.34
N SER A 529 0.08 -15.61 -3.54
CA SER A 529 0.51 -16.48 -2.44
C SER A 529 1.81 -17.24 -2.72
N THR A 530 2.75 -17.17 -1.77
CA THR A 530 3.96 -18.00 -1.70
C THR A 530 3.71 -19.38 -1.07
N ARG A 531 2.47 -19.69 -0.63
CA ARG A 531 2.14 -20.92 0.13
C ARG A 531 1.34 -21.96 -0.67
N HIS A 532 0.58 -21.53 -1.68
CA HIS A 532 -0.23 -22.42 -2.52
C HIS A 532 0.61 -23.16 -3.60
N ARG A 533 1.32 -24.22 -3.18
CA ARG A 533 2.18 -25.04 -4.06
C ARG A 533 1.45 -25.97 -5.03
N LYS A 534 0.22 -26.40 -4.70
CA LYS A 534 -0.51 -27.44 -5.46
C LYS A 534 -1.70 -26.89 -6.26
N SER A 535 -1.95 -25.58 -6.20
CA SER A 535 -3.08 -24.95 -6.88
C SER A 535 -2.87 -24.94 -8.38
N ARG A 536 -3.85 -25.47 -9.11
CA ARG A 536 -3.96 -25.47 -10.57
C ARG A 536 -4.84 -24.32 -11.04
N VAL A 537 -4.71 -23.95 -12.30
CA VAL A 537 -5.62 -23.00 -12.97
C VAL A 537 -7.07 -23.42 -12.76
N GLY A 538 -7.93 -22.47 -12.39
CA GLY A 538 -9.34 -22.72 -12.13
C GLY A 538 -9.66 -23.31 -10.74
N ASP A 539 -8.66 -23.68 -9.93
CA ASP A 539 -8.90 -24.09 -8.54
C ASP A 539 -9.53 -22.95 -7.75
N VAL A 540 -10.68 -23.22 -7.12
CA VAL A 540 -11.41 -22.27 -6.28
C VAL A 540 -11.14 -22.58 -4.80
N ILE A 541 -10.50 -21.65 -4.11
CA ILE A 541 -10.02 -21.81 -2.72
C ILE A 541 -10.55 -20.70 -1.80
N LEU A 542 -10.56 -20.94 -0.49
CA LEU A 542 -11.00 -19.97 0.51
C LEU A 542 -9.89 -18.96 0.81
N TRP A 543 -10.22 -17.67 0.84
CA TRP A 543 -9.30 -16.62 1.25
C TRP A 543 -9.01 -16.70 2.76
N SER A 544 -7.76 -16.42 3.15
CA SER A 544 -7.38 -16.19 4.55
C SER A 544 -6.26 -15.15 4.67
N GLU A 545 -6.35 -14.29 5.69
CA GLU A 545 -5.46 -13.12 5.89
C GLU A 545 -3.97 -13.50 6.00
N ASN A 546 -3.67 -14.70 6.51
CA ASN A 546 -2.29 -15.16 6.75
C ASN A 546 -1.69 -15.95 5.57
N THR A 547 -2.39 -16.06 4.43
CA THR A 547 -1.97 -16.90 3.29
C THR A 547 -1.97 -16.15 1.96
N PHE A 548 -2.75 -15.08 1.83
CA PHE A 548 -2.85 -14.27 0.62
C PHE A 548 -2.51 -12.82 0.88
N GLU A 549 -1.57 -12.31 0.09
CA GLU A 549 -1.29 -10.88 -0.03
C GLU A 549 -2.21 -10.31 -1.12
N ALA A 550 -2.94 -9.23 -0.84
CA ALA A 550 -3.80 -8.61 -1.85
C ALA A 550 -2.96 -7.63 -2.68
N LEU A 551 -2.89 -7.89 -3.98
CA LEU A 551 -2.25 -7.03 -4.97
C LEU A 551 -3.13 -5.80 -5.26
N PRO A 552 -2.62 -4.78 -5.94
CA PRO A 552 -3.46 -3.76 -6.55
C PRO A 552 -4.54 -4.41 -7.45
N PRO A 553 -5.72 -3.79 -7.58
CA PRO A 553 -6.78 -4.32 -8.42
C PRO A 553 -6.36 -4.28 -9.89
N LEU A 554 -6.83 -5.27 -10.64
CA LEU A 554 -6.77 -5.29 -12.09
C LEU A 554 -8.03 -4.62 -12.66
N GLU A 555 -7.88 -3.66 -13.56
CA GLU A 555 -8.99 -2.88 -14.13
C GLU A 555 -8.89 -2.82 -15.67
N THR A 556 -10.04 -2.78 -16.36
CA THR A 556 -10.11 -2.56 -17.82
C THR A 556 -11.45 -1.99 -18.27
N VAL A 557 -11.51 -1.48 -19.49
CA VAL A 557 -12.72 -0.93 -20.14
C VAL A 557 -13.00 -1.71 -21.42
N VAL A 558 -13.98 -2.61 -21.39
CA VAL A 558 -14.40 -3.33 -22.61
C VAL A 558 -15.50 -2.55 -23.31
N LYS A 559 -15.19 -2.03 -24.49
CA LYS A 559 -16.15 -1.39 -25.41
C LYS A 559 -16.36 -2.29 -26.61
N ILE A 560 -17.61 -2.59 -26.91
CA ILE A 560 -18.02 -3.25 -28.15
C ILE A 560 -18.66 -2.18 -29.04
N ALA A 561 -18.36 -2.20 -30.34
CA ALA A 561 -18.97 -1.29 -31.29
C ALA A 561 -20.35 -1.81 -31.69
N ASP A 562 -21.42 -1.09 -31.34
CA ASP A 562 -22.77 -1.43 -31.76
C ASP A 562 -23.01 -1.01 -33.23
N GLU A 563 -23.14 -1.97 -34.14
CA GLU A 563 -23.58 -1.71 -35.52
C GLU A 563 -25.01 -1.15 -35.59
N HIS A 564 -25.77 -1.20 -34.48
CA HIS A 564 -27.18 -0.80 -34.40
C HIS A 564 -27.49 0.24 -33.31
N GLY A 565 -26.49 0.96 -32.80
CA GLY A 565 -26.68 2.23 -32.07
C GLY A 565 -27.51 2.18 -30.77
N GLY A 566 -27.60 1.02 -30.12
CA GLY A 566 -28.30 0.85 -28.84
C GLY A 566 -27.31 0.70 -27.69
N ASP A 567 -27.15 1.75 -26.87
CA ASP A 567 -26.28 1.80 -25.68
C ASP A 567 -26.85 0.91 -24.56
N ASP A 568 -26.85 -0.41 -24.77
CA ASP A 568 -27.59 -1.37 -23.96
C ASP A 568 -26.85 -1.66 -22.65
N ALA A 569 -27.20 -0.86 -21.64
CA ALA A 569 -26.55 -0.76 -20.33
C ALA A 569 -26.78 -2.00 -19.43
N GLY A 570 -26.63 -3.21 -19.98
CA GLY A 570 -26.73 -4.50 -19.30
C GLY A 570 -25.92 -5.64 -19.93
N ALA A 571 -25.46 -5.51 -21.18
CA ALA A 571 -24.86 -6.60 -21.94
C ALA A 571 -23.70 -7.30 -21.21
N THR A 572 -23.79 -8.63 -21.15
CA THR A 572 -22.67 -9.51 -20.82
C THR A 572 -22.12 -10.17 -22.07
N LEU A 573 -20.79 -10.30 -22.12
CA LEU A 573 -20.04 -11.04 -23.11
C LEU A 573 -19.54 -12.33 -22.44
N PRO A 574 -19.76 -13.52 -23.02
CA PRO A 574 -19.09 -14.72 -22.54
C PRO A 574 -17.59 -14.58 -22.82
N VAL A 575 -16.77 -14.88 -21.82
CA VAL A 575 -15.31 -14.67 -21.90
C VAL A 575 -14.52 -15.85 -21.34
N ARG A 576 -13.23 -15.85 -21.62
CA ARG A 576 -12.22 -16.59 -20.88
C ARG A 576 -11.15 -15.63 -20.37
N LEU A 577 -10.60 -15.93 -19.20
CA LEU A 577 -9.41 -15.24 -18.70
C LEU A 577 -8.17 -16.01 -19.15
N ASN A 578 -7.21 -15.30 -19.70
CA ASN A 578 -5.88 -15.83 -19.99
C ASN A 578 -4.89 -15.11 -19.07
N ALA A 579 -4.07 -15.87 -18.35
CA ALA A 579 -2.91 -15.34 -17.63
C ALA A 579 -1.64 -15.90 -18.27
N THR A 580 -0.67 -15.02 -18.56
CA THR A 580 0.65 -15.42 -19.06
C THR A 580 1.71 -14.71 -18.23
N LEU A 581 2.75 -15.44 -17.82
CA LEU A 581 3.96 -14.84 -17.29
C LEU A 581 4.89 -14.62 -18.48
N SER A 582 5.33 -13.39 -18.75
CA SER A 582 6.29 -13.15 -19.85
C SER A 582 7.69 -13.69 -19.52
N GLU A 583 8.58 -13.81 -20.52
CA GLU A 583 10.02 -14.04 -20.32
C GLU A 583 10.66 -13.01 -19.37
N LEU A 584 10.03 -11.85 -19.19
CA LEU A 584 10.46 -10.76 -18.32
C LEU A 584 9.95 -10.90 -16.87
N GLY A 585 9.28 -12.00 -16.53
CA GLY A 585 8.67 -12.22 -15.21
C GLY A 585 7.39 -11.41 -14.95
N LEU A 586 6.94 -10.58 -15.90
CA LEU A 586 5.74 -9.78 -15.73
C LEU A 586 4.48 -10.63 -15.94
N LEU A 587 3.55 -10.55 -14.99
CA LEU A 587 2.18 -11.03 -15.17
C LEU A 587 1.44 -10.18 -16.19
N GLN A 588 0.92 -10.84 -17.22
CA GLN A 588 -0.11 -10.31 -18.11
C GLN A 588 -1.40 -11.10 -17.86
N VAL A 589 -2.50 -10.42 -17.59
CA VAL A 589 -3.84 -11.02 -17.59
C VAL A 589 -4.65 -10.31 -18.66
N SER A 590 -5.35 -11.08 -19.48
CA SER A 590 -6.26 -10.56 -20.50
C SER A 590 -7.61 -11.26 -20.42
N VAL A 591 -8.64 -10.54 -20.81
CA VAL A 591 -9.98 -11.10 -21.04
C VAL A 591 -10.16 -11.29 -22.53
N HIS A 592 -10.46 -12.51 -22.97
CA HIS A 592 -10.77 -12.81 -24.36
C HIS A 592 -12.25 -13.14 -24.47
N SER A 593 -12.92 -12.59 -25.49
CA SER A 593 -14.26 -13.04 -25.88
C SER A 593 -14.26 -14.54 -26.22
N THR A 594 -15.36 -15.22 -25.91
CA THR A 594 -15.67 -16.55 -26.44
C THR A 594 -16.89 -16.53 -27.37
N ASP A 595 -17.43 -15.35 -27.68
CA ASP A 595 -18.45 -15.17 -28.72
C ASP A 595 -17.81 -15.20 -30.12
N PRO A 596 -18.18 -16.15 -31.01
CA PRO A 596 -17.60 -16.25 -32.35
C PRO A 596 -17.77 -15.00 -33.24
N ARG A 597 -18.67 -14.09 -32.87
CA ARG A 597 -18.92 -12.82 -33.59
C ARG A 597 -17.95 -11.71 -33.21
N ILE A 598 -17.21 -11.88 -32.11
CA ILE A 598 -16.38 -10.83 -31.51
C ILE A 598 -15.04 -11.45 -31.14
N ASP A 599 -14.11 -11.56 -32.10
CA ASP A 599 -12.74 -11.99 -31.83
C ASP A 599 -11.92 -10.80 -31.32
N GLN A 600 -12.07 -10.49 -30.02
CA GLN A 600 -11.37 -9.41 -29.34
C GLN A 600 -10.81 -9.85 -27.99
N SER A 601 -9.71 -9.22 -27.60
CA SER A 601 -9.04 -9.39 -26.31
C SER A 601 -8.72 -8.03 -25.71
N TRP A 602 -8.88 -7.92 -24.39
CA TRP A 602 -8.62 -6.70 -23.64
C TRP A 602 -7.64 -7.01 -22.50
N PRO A 603 -6.51 -6.28 -22.40
CA PRO A 603 -5.60 -6.43 -21.27
C PRO A 603 -6.26 -5.94 -19.98
N LEU A 604 -5.88 -6.56 -18.86
CA LEU A 604 -6.16 -6.09 -17.52
C LEU A 604 -4.89 -5.44 -16.95
N ASP A 605 -5.00 -4.20 -16.48
CA ASP A 605 -3.88 -3.45 -15.94
C ASP A 605 -4.05 -3.18 -14.45
N PHE A 606 -2.93 -3.21 -13.71
CA PHE A 606 -2.91 -2.87 -12.29
C PHE A 606 -3.17 -1.37 -12.10
N ASN A 607 -4.13 -1.00 -11.24
CA ASN A 607 -4.29 0.39 -10.84
C ASN A 607 -3.14 0.80 -9.90
N LEU A 608 -2.23 1.64 -10.40
CA LEU A 608 -1.02 2.07 -9.68
C LEU A 608 -1.25 3.26 -8.74
N ARG A 609 -2.49 3.76 -8.59
CA ARG A 609 -2.80 4.93 -7.74
C ARG A 609 -2.97 4.52 -6.26
N PRO A 610 -2.68 5.39 -5.27
CA PRO A 610 -2.63 5.00 -3.84
C PRO A 610 -3.97 4.65 -3.17
N HIS A 611 -5.05 4.54 -3.93
CA HIS A 611 -6.40 4.86 -3.44
C HIS A 611 -7.11 3.79 -2.60
N ASP A 612 -6.63 2.54 -2.61
CA ASP A 612 -7.40 1.42 -2.06
C ASP A 612 -6.93 0.87 -0.71
N ARG A 613 -5.72 1.22 -0.25
CA ARG A 613 -5.19 0.72 1.04
C ARG A 613 -4.42 1.77 1.81
N VAL A 614 -5.15 2.64 2.52
CA VAL A 614 -4.58 3.31 3.70
C VAL A 614 -4.34 2.23 4.75
N ASP A 615 -3.09 1.80 4.92
CA ASP A 615 -2.71 0.81 5.92
C ASP A 615 -2.63 1.46 7.33
N THR A 616 -3.73 2.13 7.73
CA THR A 616 -3.98 2.41 9.14
C THR A 616 -4.04 1.07 9.86
N GLY A 617 -3.05 0.74 10.70
CA GLY A 617 -2.88 -0.57 11.35
C GLY A 617 -4.01 -1.05 12.30
N THR A 618 -5.20 -0.46 12.21
CA THR A 618 -6.44 -1.22 12.35
C THR A 618 -6.50 -2.28 11.26
N ALA A 619 -6.33 -3.55 11.66
CA ALA A 619 -6.88 -4.65 10.88
C ALA A 619 -8.34 -4.32 10.48
N PRO A 620 -8.78 -4.68 9.26
CA PRO A 620 -10.16 -4.44 8.85
C PRO A 620 -11.10 -5.03 9.93
N PRO A 621 -12.22 -4.37 10.25
CA PRO A 621 -13.16 -4.93 11.21
C PRO A 621 -13.53 -6.35 10.75
N PRO A 622 -13.42 -7.37 11.63
CA PRO A 622 -13.75 -8.74 11.25
C PRO A 622 -15.24 -8.75 10.86
N GLY A 623 -15.53 -9.02 9.59
CA GLY A 623 -16.86 -8.87 9.00
C GLY A 623 -17.04 -7.70 8.00
N GLY A 624 -15.96 -7.17 7.40
CA GLY A 624 -16.03 -6.08 6.41
C GLY A 624 -15.32 -6.39 5.07
N ALA A 625 -15.76 -7.43 4.35
CA ALA A 625 -15.39 -7.59 2.94
C ALA A 625 -16.12 -6.56 2.06
N LEU A 626 -15.53 -6.20 0.91
CA LEU A 626 -16.30 -5.71 -0.25
C LEU A 626 -17.03 -6.89 -0.91
N ALA A 627 -17.83 -7.63 -0.13
CA ALA A 627 -18.80 -8.58 -0.65
C ALA A 627 -19.87 -7.82 -1.44
N ASP A 628 -20.32 -8.40 -2.56
CA ASP A 628 -21.27 -7.84 -3.55
C ASP A 628 -22.14 -6.68 -3.04
N VAL A 629 -21.62 -5.45 -3.09
CA VAL A 629 -22.35 -4.27 -2.63
C VAL A 629 -23.33 -3.85 -3.71
N ARG A 630 -24.37 -4.65 -3.92
CA ARG A 630 -25.32 -4.40 -5.02
C ARG A 630 -26.05 -3.09 -4.83
N ALA A 631 -26.38 -2.38 -5.92
CA ALA A 631 -27.23 -1.21 -5.86
C ALA A 631 -28.50 -1.57 -5.07
N ASN A 632 -28.72 -0.91 -3.94
CA ASN A 632 -29.66 -1.41 -2.93
C ASN A 632 -31.13 -1.07 -3.23
N ALA A 633 -31.46 -0.87 -4.50
CA ALA A 633 -32.80 -0.64 -5.03
C ALA A 633 -33.01 -1.55 -6.25
N ASP A 634 -34.27 -1.94 -6.50
CA ASP A 634 -34.60 -2.77 -7.66
C ASP A 634 -34.17 -2.10 -8.98
N PRO A 635 -33.55 -2.81 -9.94
CA PRO A 635 -33.04 -2.18 -11.15
C PRO A 635 -34.08 -1.53 -12.07
N ALA A 636 -35.36 -1.93 -12.02
CA ALA A 636 -36.43 -1.18 -12.69
C ALA A 636 -36.69 0.17 -12.00
N MET A 637 -36.56 0.23 -10.67
CA MET A 637 -36.61 1.48 -9.91
C MET A 637 -35.37 2.35 -10.19
N VAL A 638 -34.19 1.75 -10.40
CA VAL A 638 -32.97 2.47 -10.85
C VAL A 638 -33.15 3.02 -12.26
N ALA A 639 -33.69 2.24 -13.20
CA ALA A 639 -34.00 2.70 -14.55
C ALA A 639 -35.03 3.84 -14.55
N ALA A 640 -36.09 3.73 -13.76
CA ALA A 640 -37.09 4.81 -13.58
C ALA A 640 -36.47 6.07 -12.94
N ALA A 641 -35.55 5.90 -11.99
CA ALA A 641 -34.81 7.01 -11.38
C ALA A 641 -33.87 7.70 -12.39
N SER A 642 -33.16 6.94 -13.23
CA SER A 642 -32.35 7.46 -14.34
C SER A 642 -33.19 8.19 -15.38
N ALA A 643 -34.32 7.62 -15.82
CA ALA A 643 -35.26 8.28 -16.73
C ALA A 643 -35.81 9.59 -16.14
N ARG A 644 -36.06 9.62 -14.82
CA ARG A 644 -36.47 10.84 -14.10
C ARG A 644 -35.38 11.92 -14.09
N ILE A 645 -34.10 11.54 -13.97
CA ILE A 645 -32.98 12.48 -14.10
C ILE A 645 -32.94 13.04 -15.52
N THR A 646 -32.99 12.19 -16.55
CA THR A 646 -32.99 12.61 -17.95
C THR A 646 -34.14 13.58 -18.23
N ALA A 647 -35.37 13.21 -17.90
CA ALA A 647 -36.56 14.06 -18.10
C ALA A 647 -36.45 15.42 -17.37
N ALA A 648 -35.80 15.47 -16.20
CA ALA A 648 -35.60 16.71 -15.45
C ALA A 648 -34.63 17.70 -16.13
N PHE A 649 -33.79 17.25 -17.05
CA PHE A 649 -32.86 18.10 -17.81
C PHE A 649 -33.19 18.20 -19.32
N SER A 650 -34.09 17.37 -19.86
CA SER A 650 -34.44 17.36 -21.29
C SER A 650 -35.50 18.39 -21.72
N ALA A 651 -36.26 18.99 -20.79
CA ALA A 651 -37.38 19.87 -21.12
C ALA A 651 -37.29 21.24 -20.42
N PRO A 652 -37.54 22.37 -21.12
CA PRO A 652 -37.54 23.69 -20.50
C PRO A 652 -38.60 23.78 -19.38
N ALA A 653 -38.14 24.00 -18.15
CA ALA A 653 -39.04 24.10 -17.00
C ALA A 653 -40.07 25.24 -17.18
N GLY A 654 -41.36 24.90 -17.16
CA GLY A 654 -42.44 25.87 -17.26
C GLY A 654 -42.42 26.89 -16.11
N LYS A 655 -42.87 28.13 -16.37
CA LYS A 655 -42.78 29.27 -15.43
C LYS A 655 -43.31 29.03 -14.00
N ARG A 656 -44.14 28.01 -13.77
CA ARG A 656 -44.71 27.65 -12.46
C ARG A 656 -44.03 26.47 -11.75
N ASP A 657 -43.16 25.70 -12.41
CA ASP A 657 -42.58 24.50 -11.81
C ASP A 657 -41.05 24.44 -11.97
N LYS A 658 -40.36 25.20 -11.11
CA LYS A 658 -38.90 25.28 -11.11
C LYS A 658 -38.26 23.96 -10.68
N LEU A 659 -37.32 23.46 -11.48
CA LEU A 659 -36.40 22.41 -11.06
C LEU A 659 -35.62 22.87 -9.83
N THR A 660 -35.40 21.97 -8.87
CA THR A 660 -34.45 22.18 -7.78
C THR A 660 -33.84 20.84 -7.39
N ALA A 661 -32.59 20.83 -6.91
CA ALA A 661 -31.96 19.61 -6.39
C ALA A 661 -32.82 18.95 -5.29
N GLY A 662 -33.48 19.73 -4.44
CA GLY A 662 -34.37 19.21 -3.39
C GLY A 662 -35.55 18.42 -3.95
N ARG A 663 -36.29 19.00 -4.92
CA ARG A 663 -37.42 18.33 -5.59
C ARG A 663 -36.97 17.11 -6.40
N LEU A 664 -35.85 17.20 -7.11
CA LEU A 664 -35.30 16.09 -7.89
C LEU A 664 -34.92 14.93 -6.96
N LEU A 665 -34.12 15.19 -5.91
CA LEU A 665 -33.70 14.18 -4.94
C LEU A 665 -34.88 13.57 -4.17
N GLN A 666 -35.88 14.35 -3.74
CA GLN A 666 -37.11 13.81 -3.12
C GLN A 666 -37.91 12.94 -4.09
N GLY A 667 -37.94 13.32 -5.37
CA GLY A 667 -38.54 12.50 -6.43
C GLY A 667 -37.80 11.18 -6.64
N LEU A 668 -36.47 11.18 -6.55
CA LEU A 668 -35.64 9.97 -6.59
C LEU A 668 -35.83 9.12 -5.32
N GLU A 669 -35.90 9.70 -4.12
CA GLU A 669 -36.22 8.97 -2.87
C GLU A 669 -37.57 8.24 -3.00
N LYS A 670 -38.59 8.90 -3.56
CA LYS A 670 -39.90 8.29 -3.82
C LYS A 670 -39.85 7.20 -4.90
N THR A 671 -39.01 7.37 -5.93
CA THR A 671 -38.89 6.43 -7.06
C THR A 671 -38.10 5.17 -6.66
N LEU A 672 -37.09 5.34 -5.79
CA LEU A 672 -36.21 4.27 -5.31
C LEU A 672 -36.73 3.59 -4.03
N GLY A 673 -37.75 4.14 -3.37
CA GLY A 673 -38.33 3.58 -2.14
C GLY A 673 -37.43 3.70 -0.89
N LEU A 674 -36.36 4.49 -0.99
CA LEU A 674 -35.26 4.57 0.00
C LEU A 674 -34.93 6.03 0.32
N ALA A 675 -34.62 6.33 1.57
CA ALA A 675 -34.07 7.63 1.93
C ALA A 675 -32.64 7.79 1.41
N ARG A 676 -32.22 9.01 1.07
CA ARG A 676 -30.85 9.31 0.57
C ARG A 676 -29.71 8.85 1.46
N ALA A 677 -29.95 8.69 2.76
CA ALA A 677 -28.97 8.20 3.72
C ALA A 677 -28.71 6.69 3.59
N GLU A 678 -29.63 5.96 2.96
CA GLU A 678 -29.59 4.51 2.75
C GLU A 678 -29.00 4.14 1.38
N TRP A 679 -28.95 5.08 0.42
CA TRP A 679 -28.40 4.81 -0.92
C TRP A 679 -26.90 4.49 -0.83
N ASN A 680 -26.53 3.27 -1.22
CA ASN A 680 -25.14 2.85 -1.21
C ASN A 680 -24.35 3.39 -2.42
N TRP A 681 -23.04 3.16 -2.42
CA TRP A 681 -22.14 3.73 -3.42
C TRP A 681 -22.47 3.24 -4.84
N VAL A 682 -22.85 1.97 -5.04
CA VAL A 682 -23.20 1.46 -6.37
C VAL A 682 -24.47 2.10 -6.91
N LEU A 683 -25.50 2.28 -6.07
CA LEU A 683 -26.73 2.97 -6.47
C LEU A 683 -26.46 4.42 -6.92
N VAL A 684 -25.64 5.18 -6.19
CA VAL A 684 -25.33 6.56 -6.62
C VAL A 684 -24.46 6.62 -7.88
N ARG A 685 -23.54 5.68 -8.09
CA ARG A 685 -22.76 5.62 -9.34
C ARG A 685 -23.59 5.13 -10.53
N ALA A 686 -24.60 4.29 -10.34
CA ALA A 686 -25.53 3.86 -11.38
C ALA A 686 -26.41 4.99 -11.94
N LEU A 687 -26.69 6.02 -11.14
CA LEU A 687 -27.46 7.21 -11.57
C LEU A 687 -26.61 8.28 -12.30
N TRP A 688 -25.27 8.15 -12.28
CA TRP A 688 -24.37 9.14 -12.89
C TRP A 688 -24.54 9.30 -14.42
N PRO A 689 -24.64 8.24 -15.25
CA PRO A 689 -24.71 8.39 -16.70
C PRO A 689 -25.87 9.28 -17.17
N ALA A 690 -27.07 9.11 -16.57
CA ALA A 690 -28.24 9.93 -16.86
C ALA A 690 -28.03 11.42 -16.54
N LEU A 691 -27.30 11.74 -15.47
CA LEU A 691 -26.95 13.12 -15.13
C LEU A 691 -25.85 13.67 -16.05
N ALA A 692 -24.84 12.86 -16.38
CA ALA A 692 -23.72 13.24 -17.21
C ALA A 692 -24.15 13.60 -18.64
N ALA A 693 -25.09 12.85 -19.22
CA ALA A 693 -25.72 13.17 -20.50
C ALA A 693 -26.36 14.58 -20.52
N GLY A 694 -27.01 14.97 -19.41
CA GLY A 694 -27.63 16.29 -19.24
C GLY A 694 -26.66 17.46 -18.97
N MET A 695 -25.34 17.28 -19.02
CA MET A 695 -24.36 18.32 -18.63
C MET A 695 -24.46 19.62 -19.43
N ALA A 696 -24.83 19.55 -20.72
CA ALA A 696 -25.02 20.74 -21.56
C ALA A 696 -26.28 21.53 -21.19
N GLU A 697 -27.29 20.87 -20.65
CA GLU A 697 -28.62 21.43 -20.39
C GLU A 697 -28.71 22.27 -19.11
N ARG A 698 -27.61 22.34 -18.35
CA ARG A 698 -27.38 23.40 -17.34
C ARG A 698 -27.65 24.81 -17.88
N ARG A 699 -27.44 25.04 -19.18
CA ARG A 699 -27.65 26.33 -19.86
C ARG A 699 -29.10 26.83 -19.86
N GLN A 700 -30.08 26.00 -19.51
CA GLN A 700 -31.50 26.36 -19.56
C GLN A 700 -31.90 27.39 -18.49
N SER A 701 -31.41 27.26 -17.25
CA SER A 701 -31.58 28.30 -16.21
C SER A 701 -30.60 28.14 -15.05
N VAL A 702 -30.47 29.18 -14.23
CA VAL A 702 -29.69 29.17 -12.98
C VAL A 702 -30.08 27.96 -12.09
N GLU A 703 -31.38 27.66 -12.00
CA GLU A 703 -31.87 26.53 -11.20
C GLU A 703 -31.49 25.16 -11.79
N HIS A 704 -31.35 25.04 -13.12
CA HIS A 704 -30.85 23.80 -13.74
C HIS A 704 -29.36 23.62 -13.45
N GLU A 705 -28.56 24.68 -13.56
CA GLU A 705 -27.14 24.65 -13.21
C GLU A 705 -26.92 24.30 -11.73
N GLU A 706 -27.60 24.98 -10.80
CA GLU A 706 -27.53 24.65 -9.36
C GLU A 706 -27.98 23.21 -9.09
N ALA A 707 -29.08 22.76 -9.69
CA ALA A 707 -29.59 21.41 -9.49
C ALA A 707 -28.58 20.35 -9.97
N TRP A 708 -27.99 20.56 -11.15
CA TRP A 708 -26.98 19.68 -11.71
C TRP A 708 -25.72 19.61 -10.84
N LEU A 709 -25.16 20.76 -10.43
CA LEU A 709 -23.95 20.81 -9.58
C LEU A 709 -24.16 20.11 -8.23
N ILE A 710 -25.30 20.33 -7.57
CA ILE A 710 -25.62 19.71 -6.27
C ILE A 710 -25.76 18.19 -6.40
N VAL A 711 -26.44 17.72 -7.45
CA VAL A 711 -26.67 16.28 -7.66
C VAL A 711 -25.39 15.59 -8.16
N ALA A 712 -24.59 16.20 -9.03
CA ALA A 712 -23.30 15.67 -9.45
C ALA A 712 -22.37 15.45 -8.25
N GLY A 713 -22.22 16.47 -7.40
CA GLY A 713 -21.41 16.36 -6.18
C GLY A 713 -22.01 15.40 -5.15
N PHE A 714 -23.32 15.14 -5.18
CA PHE A 714 -23.91 14.08 -4.38
C PHE A 714 -23.57 12.69 -4.97
N LEU A 715 -23.79 12.47 -6.27
CA LEU A 715 -23.63 11.17 -6.90
C LEU A 715 -22.17 10.69 -6.99
N LEU A 716 -21.20 11.61 -7.08
CA LEU A 716 -19.78 11.29 -7.25
C LEU A 716 -18.91 11.36 -5.99
N ARG A 717 -19.42 11.82 -4.84
CA ARG A 717 -18.60 11.87 -3.60
C ARG A 717 -18.06 10.48 -3.19
N PRO A 718 -16.84 10.34 -2.64
CA PRO A 718 -15.83 11.39 -2.40
C PRO A 718 -14.93 11.70 -3.64
N GLY A 719 -15.29 11.18 -4.81
CA GLY A 719 -14.53 11.26 -6.06
C GLY A 719 -13.64 10.04 -6.34
N TYR A 720 -13.55 9.09 -5.41
CA TYR A 720 -12.72 7.90 -5.49
C TYR A 720 -13.33 6.77 -4.65
N GLY A 721 -12.76 5.56 -4.75
CA GLY A 721 -13.10 4.40 -3.93
C GLY A 721 -14.29 3.56 -4.46
N ALA A 722 -14.91 3.98 -5.55
CA ALA A 722 -15.72 3.11 -6.40
C ALA A 722 -14.96 2.82 -7.71
N PRO A 723 -15.08 1.62 -8.31
CA PRO A 723 -14.46 1.32 -9.59
C PRO A 723 -14.87 2.36 -10.63
N MET A 724 -13.88 2.90 -11.33
CA MET A 724 -14.06 3.83 -12.45
C MET A 724 -14.57 5.21 -12.06
N ASP A 725 -14.37 5.60 -10.81
CA ASP A 725 -14.51 7.01 -10.44
C ASP A 725 -13.53 7.90 -11.22
N ASP A 726 -12.35 7.39 -11.57
CA ASP A 726 -11.36 7.99 -12.47
C ASP A 726 -12.01 8.53 -13.75
N GLU A 727 -12.72 7.67 -14.52
CA GLU A 727 -13.45 8.07 -15.73
C GLU A 727 -14.63 9.01 -15.43
N ARG A 728 -15.33 8.84 -14.30
CA ARG A 728 -16.44 9.73 -13.92
C ARG A 728 -15.93 11.11 -13.55
N ILE A 729 -14.75 11.21 -12.96
CA ILE A 729 -14.04 12.44 -12.65
C ILE A 729 -13.49 13.08 -13.92
N ASP A 730 -12.96 12.31 -14.88
CA ASP A 730 -12.60 12.83 -16.21
C ASP A 730 -13.81 13.36 -16.98
N ALA A 731 -14.94 12.65 -16.93
CA ALA A 731 -16.20 13.12 -17.49
C ALA A 731 -16.68 14.40 -16.80
N LEU A 732 -16.65 14.44 -15.46
CA LEU A 732 -16.97 15.64 -14.67
C LEU A 732 -16.01 16.80 -14.96
N TRP A 733 -14.73 16.53 -15.21
CA TRP A 733 -13.70 17.54 -15.44
C TRP A 733 -14.01 18.44 -16.65
N ARG A 734 -14.75 17.93 -17.64
CA ARG A 734 -15.29 18.70 -18.78
C ARG A 734 -16.17 19.89 -18.36
N LEU A 735 -16.66 19.92 -17.12
CA LEU A 735 -17.30 21.09 -16.52
C LEU A 735 -16.33 22.28 -16.43
N ARG A 736 -15.05 22.03 -16.15
CA ARG A 736 -14.00 23.03 -16.03
C ARG A 736 -13.78 23.75 -17.35
N ASP A 737 -13.67 23.00 -18.44
CA ASP A 737 -13.46 23.50 -19.80
C ASP A 737 -14.66 24.32 -20.31
N ARG A 738 -15.87 23.89 -19.95
CA ARG A 738 -17.14 24.55 -20.36
C ARG A 738 -17.57 25.70 -19.45
N GLY A 739 -17.06 25.74 -18.22
CA GLY A 739 -17.44 26.72 -17.19
C GLY A 739 -18.89 26.64 -16.71
N LEU A 740 -19.26 27.67 -15.93
CA LEU A 740 -20.62 27.94 -15.49
C LEU A 740 -21.34 28.80 -16.52
N TYR A 741 -22.56 28.41 -16.92
CA TYR A 741 -23.42 29.22 -17.79
C TYR A 741 -24.00 30.43 -17.05
N PHE A 742 -24.19 30.33 -15.73
CA PHE A 742 -24.72 31.40 -14.90
C PHE A 742 -23.76 31.69 -13.72
N PRO A 743 -22.62 32.36 -13.94
CA PRO A 743 -21.54 32.54 -12.95
C PRO A 743 -21.85 33.49 -11.77
N GLY A 744 -23.11 33.60 -11.36
CA GLY A 744 -23.54 34.35 -10.18
C GLY A 744 -23.14 33.67 -8.86
N LYS A 745 -23.24 34.43 -7.76
CA LYS A 745 -22.91 33.98 -6.38
C LYS A 745 -23.51 32.60 -6.01
N ARG A 746 -24.70 32.31 -6.54
CA ARG A 746 -25.47 31.07 -6.33
C ARG A 746 -24.82 29.84 -6.96
N SER A 747 -24.68 29.80 -8.30
CA SER A 747 -23.99 28.71 -8.99
C SER A 747 -22.56 28.54 -8.51
N LYS A 748 -21.84 29.65 -8.28
CA LYS A 748 -20.44 29.61 -7.82
C LYS A 748 -20.28 28.98 -6.43
N LEU A 749 -21.24 29.19 -5.53
CA LEU A 749 -21.28 28.49 -4.24
C LEU A 749 -21.44 26.97 -4.41
N GLN A 750 -22.30 26.54 -5.35
CA GLN A 750 -22.50 25.11 -5.63
C GLN A 750 -21.29 24.48 -6.35
N GLU A 751 -20.56 25.25 -7.16
CA GLU A 751 -19.29 24.81 -7.76
C GLU A 751 -18.25 24.50 -6.66
N TYR A 752 -18.08 25.37 -5.66
CA TYR A 752 -17.17 25.07 -4.55
C TYR A 752 -17.60 23.82 -3.76
N ILE A 753 -18.92 23.65 -3.53
CA ILE A 753 -19.48 22.47 -2.85
C ILE A 753 -19.24 21.19 -3.67
N LEU A 754 -19.40 21.26 -5.00
CA LEU A 754 -19.13 20.16 -5.92
C LEU A 754 -17.67 19.72 -5.81
N TRP A 755 -16.72 20.62 -6.08
CA TRP A 755 -15.29 20.29 -6.07
C TRP A 755 -14.83 19.79 -4.70
N ARG A 756 -15.34 20.38 -3.59
CA ARG A 756 -15.04 19.91 -2.23
C ARG A 756 -15.53 18.47 -1.99
N ARG A 757 -16.68 18.09 -2.55
CA ARG A 757 -17.26 16.75 -2.39
C ARG A 757 -16.54 15.69 -3.22
N VAL A 758 -15.84 16.05 -4.28
CA VAL A 758 -15.10 15.12 -5.16
C VAL A 758 -13.58 15.28 -5.06
N ALA A 759 -13.09 16.07 -4.11
CA ALA A 759 -11.69 16.49 -4.02
C ALA A 759 -10.71 15.30 -4.04
N GLY A 760 -11.04 14.19 -3.37
CA GLY A 760 -10.16 13.01 -3.34
C GLY A 760 -10.00 12.29 -4.67
N GLY A 761 -10.94 12.45 -5.60
CA GLY A 761 -10.82 11.97 -6.98
C GLY A 761 -9.93 12.83 -7.87
N LEU A 762 -9.59 14.05 -7.44
CA LEU A 762 -8.74 14.95 -8.22
C LEU A 762 -7.26 14.64 -7.95
N ALA A 763 -6.51 14.47 -9.04
CA ALA A 763 -5.05 14.52 -9.02
C ALA A 763 -4.55 15.94 -8.63
N ARG A 764 -3.26 16.04 -8.25
CA ARG A 764 -2.66 17.27 -7.70
C ARG A 764 -2.82 18.48 -8.64
N ASP A 765 -2.47 18.31 -9.91
CA ASP A 765 -2.63 19.29 -10.99
C ASP A 765 -4.07 19.85 -11.06
N ARG A 766 -5.06 18.98 -10.93
CA ARG A 766 -6.48 19.35 -10.95
C ARG A 766 -6.90 20.07 -9.67
N GLN A 767 -6.41 19.65 -8.50
CA GLN A 767 -6.66 20.37 -7.25
C GLN A 767 -6.08 21.79 -7.28
N GLU A 768 -4.83 21.93 -7.72
CA GLU A 768 -4.17 23.23 -7.88
C GLU A 768 -4.86 24.09 -8.95
N SER A 769 -5.30 23.51 -10.08
CA SER A 769 -6.09 24.20 -11.12
C SER A 769 -7.48 24.68 -10.63
N VAL A 770 -8.14 23.94 -9.74
CA VAL A 770 -9.38 24.41 -9.09
C VAL A 770 -9.12 25.57 -8.14
N LEU A 771 -8.01 25.54 -7.38
CA LEU A 771 -7.70 26.53 -6.35
C LEU A 771 -7.08 27.82 -6.91
N ALA A 772 -6.21 27.73 -7.91
CA ALA A 772 -5.44 28.85 -8.46
C ALA A 772 -6.23 30.15 -8.75
N PRO A 773 -7.38 30.15 -9.47
CA PRO A 773 -8.13 31.38 -9.74
C PRO A 773 -8.84 31.96 -8.50
N GLU A 774 -8.89 31.22 -7.40
CA GLU A 774 -9.53 31.61 -6.15
C GLU A 774 -8.53 32.10 -5.08
N LEU A 775 -7.22 31.84 -5.25
CA LEU A 775 -6.17 32.23 -4.31
C LEU A 775 -6.20 33.73 -3.97
N ALA A 776 -6.39 34.60 -4.97
CA ALA A 776 -6.49 36.05 -4.74
C ALA A 776 -7.64 36.45 -3.81
N LYS A 777 -8.72 35.65 -3.72
CA LYS A 777 -9.85 35.87 -2.80
C LYS A 777 -9.56 35.31 -1.40
N LEU A 778 -8.81 34.22 -1.31
CA LEU A 778 -8.34 33.64 -0.05
C LEU A 778 -7.24 34.48 0.63
N ARG A 779 -6.47 35.23 -0.18
CA ARG A 779 -5.45 36.22 0.22
C ARG A 779 -6.02 37.60 0.58
N ALA A 780 -7.28 37.88 0.25
CA ALA A 780 -7.82 39.22 0.39
C ALA A 780 -8.05 39.60 1.88
N PRO A 781 -7.89 40.88 2.27
CA PRO A 781 -8.21 41.35 3.63
C PRO A 781 -9.70 41.17 4.03
N LYS A 782 -10.57 40.92 3.04
CA LYS A 782 -11.99 40.68 3.22
C LYS A 782 -12.27 39.18 3.28
N ASP A 783 -13.03 38.76 4.28
CA ASP A 783 -13.39 37.37 4.52
C ASP A 783 -13.95 36.68 3.25
N PRO A 784 -13.29 35.61 2.74
CA PRO A 784 -13.75 34.84 1.59
C PRO A 784 -15.05 34.06 1.89
N PRO A 785 -15.79 33.60 0.86
CA PRO A 785 -16.97 32.76 1.04
C PRO A 785 -16.67 31.50 1.87
N PRO A 786 -17.47 31.16 2.90
CA PRO A 786 -17.22 29.99 3.77
C PRO A 786 -17.00 28.66 3.05
N GLU A 787 -17.70 28.42 1.95
CA GLU A 787 -17.54 27.18 1.17
C GLU A 787 -16.25 27.15 0.34
N LEU A 788 -15.67 28.31 -0.01
CA LEU A 788 -14.35 28.40 -0.64
C LEU A 788 -13.24 28.09 0.37
N VAL A 789 -13.35 28.59 1.62
CA VAL A 789 -12.43 28.24 2.72
C VAL A 789 -12.48 26.72 2.99
N ARG A 790 -13.69 26.15 3.06
CA ARG A 790 -13.87 24.70 3.25
C ARG A 790 -13.46 23.86 2.03
N LEU A 791 -13.48 24.42 0.82
CA LEU A 791 -12.91 23.79 -0.38
C LEU A 791 -11.38 23.75 -0.26
N ALA A 792 -10.74 24.89 0.01
CA ALA A 792 -9.29 24.99 0.13
C ALA A 792 -8.74 23.99 1.18
N GLY A 793 -9.38 23.88 2.34
CA GLY A 793 -8.99 22.88 3.34
C GLY A 793 -9.23 21.42 2.92
N ALA A 794 -10.15 21.14 2.00
CA ALA A 794 -10.43 19.77 1.56
C ALA A 794 -9.54 19.29 0.40
N LEU A 795 -8.68 20.15 -0.15
CA LEU A 795 -7.75 19.82 -1.24
C LEU A 795 -6.40 19.35 -0.65
N GLU A 796 -6.36 18.08 -0.24
CA GLU A 796 -5.23 17.50 0.49
C GLU A 796 -3.94 17.38 -0.34
N ARG A 797 -3.99 17.45 -1.68
CA ARG A 797 -2.82 17.24 -2.57
C ARG A 797 -2.16 18.52 -3.06
N VAL A 798 -2.70 19.68 -2.71
CA VAL A 798 -2.10 20.99 -3.03
C VAL A 798 -0.70 21.09 -2.42
N GLY A 799 0.26 21.66 -3.16
CA GLY A 799 1.65 21.83 -2.72
C GLY A 799 1.82 22.53 -1.36
N HIS A 800 2.90 22.17 -0.66
CA HIS A 800 3.17 22.61 0.72
C HIS A 800 3.21 24.13 0.87
N GLU A 801 3.83 24.85 -0.08
CA GLU A 801 3.92 26.32 -0.09
C GLU A 801 2.52 26.97 -0.01
N ILE A 802 1.60 26.55 -0.87
CA ILE A 802 0.21 27.04 -0.87
C ILE A 802 -0.51 26.63 0.41
N LYS A 803 -0.26 25.43 0.96
CA LYS A 803 -0.84 25.03 2.25
C LYS A 803 -0.35 25.92 3.40
N ALA A 804 0.96 26.18 3.50
CA ALA A 804 1.56 27.01 4.53
C ALA A 804 0.96 28.42 4.52
N GLU A 805 0.91 29.04 3.33
CA GLU A 805 0.31 30.36 3.13
C GLU A 805 -1.18 30.40 3.56
N LEU A 806 -1.96 29.38 3.18
CA LEU A 806 -3.37 29.28 3.59
C LEU A 806 -3.51 29.02 5.09
N ILE A 807 -2.61 28.25 5.71
CA ILE A 807 -2.60 28.01 7.15
C ILE A 807 -2.39 29.34 7.89
N GLU A 808 -1.36 30.11 7.56
CA GLU A 808 -1.05 31.40 8.19
C GLU A 808 -2.23 32.38 8.05
N SER A 809 -2.75 32.54 6.82
CA SER A 809 -3.91 33.40 6.54
C SER A 809 -5.16 32.96 7.32
N PHE A 810 -5.44 31.65 7.41
CA PHE A 810 -6.59 31.14 8.13
C PHE A 810 -6.43 31.20 9.65
N ILE A 811 -5.21 31.13 10.18
CA ILE A 811 -4.92 31.41 11.60
C ILE A 811 -5.23 32.88 11.89
N ALA A 812 -4.67 33.81 11.13
CA ALA A 812 -4.88 35.25 11.32
C ALA A 812 -6.37 35.64 11.21
N ALA A 813 -7.09 35.10 10.21
CA ALA A 813 -8.53 35.28 10.07
C ALA A 813 -9.31 34.70 11.26
N SER A 814 -8.96 33.49 11.72
CA SER A 814 -9.62 32.85 12.87
C SER A 814 -9.44 33.65 14.15
N VAL A 815 -8.22 34.13 14.46
CA VAL A 815 -7.96 34.97 15.64
C VAL A 815 -8.76 36.27 15.57
N ARG A 816 -8.67 37.02 14.46
CA ARG A 816 -9.42 38.29 14.28
C ARG A 816 -10.93 38.10 14.49
N LEU A 817 -11.51 37.08 13.86
CA LEU A 817 -12.94 36.82 13.95
C LEU A 817 -13.34 36.35 15.36
N ALA A 818 -12.57 35.44 15.98
CA ALA A 818 -12.84 34.95 17.33
C ALA A 818 -12.78 36.07 18.38
N SER A 819 -11.74 36.93 18.34
CA SER A 819 -11.61 38.09 19.23
C SER A 819 -12.75 39.11 19.05
N ALA A 820 -13.36 39.19 17.87
CA ALA A 820 -14.52 40.02 17.58
C ALA A 820 -15.87 39.34 17.91
N GLY A 821 -15.88 38.10 18.41
CA GLY A 821 -17.10 37.32 18.65
C GLY A 821 -17.83 36.90 17.35
N GLN A 822 -17.12 36.85 16.23
CA GLN A 822 -17.66 36.56 14.89
C GLN A 822 -17.42 35.10 14.46
N HIS A 823 -18.21 34.65 13.49
CA HIS A 823 -18.22 33.26 13.03
C HIS A 823 -16.93 32.88 12.28
N CYS A 824 -16.08 32.07 12.92
CA CYS A 824 -14.80 31.61 12.38
C CYS A 824 -14.73 30.11 12.04
N ALA A 825 -15.79 29.34 12.34
CA ALA A 825 -15.80 27.87 12.16
C ALA A 825 -15.39 27.35 10.76
N PRO A 826 -15.63 28.03 9.62
CA PRO A 826 -15.14 27.58 8.31
C PRO A 826 -13.60 27.51 8.24
N PHE A 827 -12.91 28.47 8.84
CA PHE A 827 -11.44 28.54 8.88
C PHE A 827 -10.86 27.45 9.79
N LEU A 828 -11.42 27.29 11.00
CA LEU A 828 -11.03 26.21 11.92
C LEU A 828 -11.24 24.82 11.30
N ALA A 829 -12.36 24.62 10.58
CA ALA A 829 -12.63 23.38 9.86
C ALA A 829 -11.63 23.14 8.71
N ALA A 830 -11.21 24.18 7.98
CA ALA A 830 -10.18 24.07 6.95
C ALA A 830 -8.79 23.77 7.55
N LEU A 831 -8.39 24.48 8.61
CA LEU A 831 -7.16 24.20 9.36
C LEU A 831 -7.12 22.75 9.90
N SER A 832 -8.27 22.22 10.36
CA SER A 832 -8.38 20.82 10.81
C SER A 832 -8.12 19.76 9.74
N GLN A 833 -8.02 20.16 8.47
CA GLN A 833 -7.66 19.30 7.34
C GLN A 833 -6.25 19.63 6.83
N LEU A 834 -5.90 20.92 6.68
CA LEU A 834 -4.58 21.36 6.24
C LEU A 834 -3.46 20.92 7.19
N LEU A 835 -3.73 20.92 8.51
CA LEU A 835 -2.80 20.50 9.56
C LEU A 835 -2.92 19.01 9.92
N ASN A 836 -3.72 18.22 9.21
CA ASN A 836 -4.00 16.83 9.58
C ASN A 836 -2.78 15.92 9.32
N ARG A 837 -2.29 15.23 10.37
CA ARG A 837 -1.16 14.27 10.27
C ARG A 837 -1.51 12.94 9.60
N SER A 838 -2.78 12.73 9.26
CA SER A 838 -3.25 11.51 8.61
C SER A 838 -4.36 11.91 7.62
N PRO A 839 -3.97 12.39 6.42
CA PRO A 839 -4.91 12.77 5.36
C PRO A 839 -5.87 11.62 5.01
N LEU A 840 -7.01 11.95 4.40
CA LEU A 840 -8.05 10.97 4.06
C LEU A 840 -7.79 10.26 2.72
N TYR A 841 -7.03 10.88 1.82
CA TYR A 841 -6.76 10.36 0.48
C TYR A 841 -5.43 10.80 -0.15
N ALA A 842 -4.75 11.79 0.42
CA ALA A 842 -3.35 12.06 0.10
C ALA A 842 -2.42 11.14 0.92
N GLY A 843 -1.24 10.83 0.37
CA GLY A 843 -0.24 10.06 1.09
C GLY A 843 0.54 10.90 2.09
N PRO A 844 1.56 10.31 2.74
CA PRO A 844 2.36 11.01 3.74
C PRO A 844 3.10 12.23 3.17
N GLU A 845 3.38 12.25 1.85
CA GLU A 845 4.02 13.36 1.13
C GLU A 845 3.25 14.69 1.20
N ALA A 846 1.97 14.65 1.59
CA ALA A 846 1.11 15.81 1.67
C ALA A 846 1.04 16.48 3.05
N VAL A 847 1.66 15.90 4.09
CA VAL A 847 1.64 16.47 5.45
C VAL A 847 2.66 17.60 5.58
N VAL A 848 2.23 18.75 6.12
CA VAL A 848 3.08 19.93 6.36
C VAL A 848 3.98 19.77 7.59
N SER A 849 4.91 20.69 7.85
CA SER A 849 5.84 20.62 8.99
C SER A 849 5.18 20.62 10.38
N ALA A 850 5.96 20.30 11.42
CA ALA A 850 5.56 20.43 12.83
C ALA A 850 5.27 21.90 13.20
N ASP A 851 6.16 22.80 12.77
CA ASP A 851 6.20 24.23 13.11
C ASP A 851 4.88 24.96 12.82
N LEU A 852 4.21 24.65 11.70
CA LEU A 852 2.91 25.26 11.36
C LEU A 852 1.79 24.90 12.35
N VAL A 853 1.90 23.77 13.06
CA VAL A 853 0.97 23.41 14.15
C VAL A 853 1.35 24.11 15.45
N GLU A 854 2.65 24.31 15.71
CA GLU A 854 3.10 25.13 16.84
C GLU A 854 2.63 26.58 16.68
N THR A 855 2.78 27.17 15.48
CA THR A 855 2.25 28.50 15.15
C THR A 855 0.73 28.58 15.36
N ALA A 856 -0.01 27.57 14.91
CA ALA A 856 -1.46 27.50 15.13
C ALA A 856 -1.82 27.38 16.63
N PHE A 857 -1.08 26.58 17.40
CA PHE A 857 -1.33 26.42 18.84
C PHE A 857 -1.07 27.72 19.60
N GLU A 858 0.09 28.34 19.37
CA GLU A 858 0.47 29.60 20.02
C GLU A 858 -0.54 30.73 19.73
N ALA A 859 -1.04 30.81 18.50
CA ALA A 859 -2.07 31.78 18.12
C ALA A 859 -3.44 31.52 18.78
N PHE A 860 -3.77 30.28 19.14
CA PHE A 860 -5.08 29.89 19.67
C PHE A 860 -5.10 29.58 21.17
N ARG A 861 -3.95 29.43 21.84
CA ARG A 861 -3.89 28.97 23.25
C ARG A 861 -4.56 29.93 24.25
N GLU A 862 -4.58 31.23 23.95
CA GLU A 862 -5.18 32.27 24.80
C GLU A 862 -6.71 32.40 24.60
N LEU A 863 -7.29 31.72 23.60
CA LEU A 863 -8.72 31.75 23.34
C LEU A 863 -9.49 30.77 24.26
N ASP A 864 -10.73 31.11 24.63
CA ASP A 864 -11.62 30.21 25.37
C ASP A 864 -12.23 29.16 24.44
N TRP A 865 -11.59 27.99 24.36
CA TRP A 865 -12.03 26.85 23.54
C TRP A 865 -13.39 26.26 23.99
N SER A 866 -13.98 26.70 25.10
CA SER A 866 -15.34 26.31 25.49
C SER A 866 -16.44 27.09 24.75
N HIS A 867 -16.08 28.20 24.08
CA HIS A 867 -17.02 29.02 23.32
C HIS A 867 -17.61 28.25 22.11
N PRO A 868 -18.93 28.30 21.86
CA PRO A 868 -19.57 27.50 20.80
C PRO A 868 -18.99 27.68 19.39
N GLU A 869 -18.57 28.91 19.04
CA GLU A 869 -17.93 29.20 17.73
C GLU A 869 -16.55 28.54 17.56
N LEU A 870 -15.91 28.14 18.66
CA LEU A 870 -14.61 27.47 18.69
C LEU A 870 -14.72 25.94 18.87
N ALA A 871 -15.92 25.36 18.73
CA ALA A 871 -16.13 23.92 18.91
C ALA A 871 -15.24 23.03 18.01
N GLU A 872 -14.84 23.52 16.83
CA GLU A 872 -13.92 22.82 15.91
C GLU A 872 -12.46 22.78 16.40
N MET A 873 -12.07 23.65 17.34
CA MET A 873 -10.69 23.75 17.84
C MET A 873 -10.18 22.43 18.43
N LYS A 874 -11.06 21.69 19.12
CA LYS A 874 -10.75 20.35 19.63
C LYS A 874 -10.50 19.35 18.49
N THR A 875 -11.26 19.42 17.41
CA THR A 875 -11.10 18.54 16.23
C THR A 875 -9.80 18.84 15.48
N LEU A 876 -9.46 20.13 15.36
CA LEU A 876 -8.21 20.63 14.79
C LEU A 876 -7.01 20.02 15.51
N PHE A 877 -6.83 20.28 16.81
CA PHE A 877 -5.64 19.80 17.54
C PHE A 877 -5.62 18.26 17.73
N LEU A 878 -6.78 17.58 17.79
CA LEU A 878 -6.81 16.10 17.77
C LEU A 878 -6.31 15.48 16.45
N ARG A 879 -6.28 16.24 15.35
CA ARG A 879 -5.71 15.81 14.06
C ARG A 879 -4.28 16.32 13.86
N ALA A 880 -4.01 17.54 14.31
CA ALA A 880 -2.72 18.21 14.16
C ALA A 880 -1.63 17.69 15.11
N ALA A 881 -2.01 17.27 16.33
CA ALA A 881 -1.13 16.62 17.30
C ALA A 881 -1.30 15.08 17.33
N ARG A 882 -1.79 14.48 16.24
CA ARG A 882 -1.80 13.02 16.09
C ARG A 882 -0.38 12.53 15.85
N VAL A 883 0.16 11.78 16.80
CA VAL A 883 1.45 11.09 16.67
C VAL A 883 1.32 9.98 15.61
N VAL A 884 2.16 10.05 14.57
CA VAL A 884 2.31 9.04 13.51
C VAL A 884 3.67 8.32 13.58
N ASP A 885 4.47 8.63 14.59
CA ASP A 885 5.84 8.13 14.80
C ASP A 885 6.82 8.61 13.70
N ASP A 886 6.67 9.85 13.16
CA ASP A 886 7.71 10.53 12.33
C ASP A 886 8.04 11.91 12.90
N ARG A 887 9.28 12.06 13.33
CA ARG A 887 9.81 13.23 14.04
C ARG A 887 9.84 14.55 13.24
N ARG A 888 9.64 14.54 11.91
CA ARG A 888 9.59 15.76 11.08
C ARG A 888 8.20 16.42 11.10
N ILE A 889 7.17 15.63 11.35
CA ILE A 889 5.77 16.04 11.30
C ILE A 889 5.04 15.86 12.64
N ASP A 890 5.53 14.98 13.51
CA ASP A 890 5.06 14.84 14.88
C ASP A 890 5.42 16.09 15.69
N VAL A 891 4.39 16.71 16.28
CA VAL A 891 4.59 17.85 17.19
C VAL A 891 5.34 17.45 18.46
N PRO A 892 6.08 18.38 19.10
CA PRO A 892 6.82 18.08 20.32
C PRO A 892 5.95 17.48 21.46
N PRO A 893 6.49 16.54 22.25
CA PRO A 893 5.77 15.98 23.41
C PRO A 893 5.38 17.02 24.49
N SER A 894 6.01 18.19 24.51
CA SER A 894 5.59 19.37 25.28
C SER A 894 4.27 19.94 24.76
N LEU A 895 4.20 20.29 23.47
CA LEU A 895 3.00 20.81 22.81
C LEU A 895 1.83 19.83 22.95
N ALA A 896 2.04 18.56 22.60
CA ALA A 896 1.02 17.51 22.72
C ALA A 896 0.51 17.28 24.16
N ARG A 897 1.24 17.74 25.20
CA ARG A 897 0.76 17.77 26.60
C ARG A 897 -0.06 19.04 26.87
N GLN A 898 0.37 20.21 26.39
CA GLN A 898 -0.33 21.48 26.52
C GLN A 898 -1.70 21.43 25.80
N ASP A 899 -1.76 20.92 24.57
CA ASP A 899 -3.00 20.64 23.82
C ASP A 899 -4.02 19.85 24.65
N ARG A 900 -3.57 18.76 25.28
CA ARG A 900 -4.40 17.90 26.11
C ARG A 900 -4.91 18.62 27.36
N GLN A 901 -4.08 19.47 27.96
CA GLN A 901 -4.47 20.26 29.12
C GLN A 901 -5.52 21.31 28.73
N GLN A 902 -5.34 22.01 27.60
CA GLN A 902 -6.28 23.03 27.13
C GLN A 902 -7.61 22.41 26.68
N ALA A 903 -7.58 21.33 25.88
CA ALA A 903 -8.78 20.58 25.50
C ALA A 903 -9.52 19.95 26.69
N GLY A 904 -8.80 19.67 27.80
CA GLY A 904 -9.38 19.19 29.05
C GLY A 904 -10.13 20.27 29.84
N LYS A 905 -9.66 21.53 29.81
CA LYS A 905 -10.36 22.68 30.44
C LYS A 905 -11.70 22.97 29.75
N ALA A 906 -11.75 22.83 28.42
CA ALA A 906 -12.92 23.18 27.60
C ALA A 906 -14.08 22.16 27.63
N GLY A 907 -13.97 21.02 28.32
CA GLY A 907 -14.98 19.95 28.27
C GLY A 907 -15.10 19.13 29.55
N GLY A 908 -16.15 19.39 30.34
CA GLY A 908 -16.42 18.68 31.59
C GLY A 908 -16.80 17.20 31.44
N ARG A 909 -16.35 16.40 32.42
CA ARG A 909 -16.39 14.92 32.53
C ARG A 909 -15.46 14.17 31.55
N ALA A 910 -14.58 13.37 32.15
CA ALA A 910 -13.66 12.44 31.50
C ALA A 910 -14.38 11.26 30.81
N ALA A 911 -15.10 11.54 29.74
CA ALA A 911 -15.61 10.54 28.80
C ALA A 911 -14.46 10.12 27.86
N THR A 912 -13.79 9.02 28.22
CA THR A 912 -12.83 8.30 27.35
C THR A 912 -11.77 9.16 26.67
N HIS A 913 -10.89 9.78 27.47
CA HIS A 913 -9.51 9.91 27.03
C HIS A 913 -8.90 8.49 26.92
N ARG A 914 -9.15 7.80 25.80
CA ARG A 914 -8.08 6.94 25.29
C ARG A 914 -6.86 7.86 25.09
N PRO A 915 -5.63 7.43 25.41
CA PRO A 915 -4.46 8.21 25.02
C PRO A 915 -4.54 8.51 23.53
N LEU A 916 -3.93 9.63 23.07
CA LEU A 916 -3.68 9.87 21.63
C LEU A 916 -3.07 8.58 21.08
N ALA A 917 -3.89 7.84 20.33
CA ALA A 917 -3.70 6.40 20.29
C ALA A 917 -2.69 6.09 19.21
N ARG A 918 -1.44 5.78 19.63
CA ARG A 918 -0.65 4.78 18.91
C ARG A 918 -1.59 3.65 18.53
N VAL A 919 -1.60 3.29 17.24
CA VAL A 919 -2.55 2.35 16.67
C VAL A 919 -2.50 1.03 17.46
N ARG A 920 -3.50 0.82 18.32
CA ARG A 920 -3.63 -0.38 19.15
C ARG A 920 -4.57 -1.34 18.47
N ALA A 921 -4.02 -2.43 17.95
CA ALA A 921 -4.78 -3.58 17.51
C ALA A 921 -5.70 -4.10 18.66
N PRO A 922 -6.87 -4.68 18.33
CA PRO A 922 -7.70 -5.35 19.34
C PRO A 922 -6.95 -6.52 19.99
N ARG A 923 -7.15 -6.72 21.29
CA ARG A 923 -6.66 -7.91 21.99
C ARG A 923 -7.42 -9.14 21.49
N THR A 924 -6.70 -10.15 21.02
CA THR A 924 -7.24 -11.51 20.88
C THR A 924 -7.56 -12.09 22.27
N PRO A 925 -8.66 -12.85 22.43
CA PRO A 925 -8.90 -13.66 23.63
C PRO A 925 -7.90 -14.82 23.68
N GLY A 926 -7.47 -15.22 24.88
CA GLY A 926 -6.74 -16.47 25.08
C GLY A 926 -7.64 -17.71 24.91
N PRO A 927 -7.05 -18.92 24.82
CA PRO A 927 -7.80 -20.17 24.63
C PRO A 927 -8.71 -20.51 25.82
N PRO A 928 -9.75 -21.34 25.61
CA PRO A 928 -10.87 -21.48 26.55
C PRO A 928 -10.52 -22.35 27.77
N GLY A 929 -10.23 -21.70 28.91
CA GLY A 929 -10.25 -22.32 30.24
C GLY A 929 -11.64 -22.21 30.88
N THR A 930 -12.23 -23.35 31.26
CA THR A 930 -13.59 -23.43 31.84
C THR A 930 -13.72 -22.69 33.17
N LEU A 931 -14.75 -21.83 33.32
CA LEU A 931 -15.41 -21.58 34.60
C LEU A 931 -16.84 -21.01 34.42
N ARG A 932 -17.68 -21.19 35.45
CA ARG A 932 -19.15 -21.18 35.35
C ARG A 932 -19.79 -19.78 35.42
N ARG A 933 -20.99 -19.71 34.83
CA ARG A 933 -22.00 -18.63 34.87
C ARG A 933 -22.01 -17.75 36.14
N SER A 934 -22.11 -16.44 35.92
CA SER A 934 -23.10 -15.61 36.64
C SER A 934 -23.75 -14.62 35.65
N VAL A 935 -25.06 -14.39 35.80
CA VAL A 935 -25.88 -13.63 34.84
C VAL A 935 -26.32 -12.31 35.46
N ALA A 936 -25.69 -11.21 35.08
CA ALA A 936 -26.22 -9.84 35.20
C ALA A 936 -25.34 -8.85 34.41
N GLY A 937 -25.94 -7.93 33.65
CA GLY A 937 -25.24 -6.69 33.24
C GLY A 937 -25.04 -6.39 31.74
N TRP A 938 -25.91 -6.83 30.82
CA TRP A 938 -25.86 -6.40 29.40
C TRP A 938 -27.22 -5.93 28.85
N THR A 939 -27.84 -4.94 29.51
CA THR A 939 -29.07 -4.28 29.01
C THR A 939 -29.14 -2.77 29.35
N ASP A 940 -28.17 -1.94 28.93
CA ASP A 940 -28.35 -0.46 29.00
C ASP A 940 -27.64 0.38 27.91
N LEU A 941 -27.46 -0.14 26.69
CA LEU A 941 -26.86 0.62 25.57
C LEU A 941 -27.64 0.55 24.24
N ARG A 942 -28.93 0.19 24.28
CA ARG A 942 -29.89 0.33 23.15
C ARG A 942 -31.11 1.21 23.46
N ARG A 943 -31.10 2.02 24.53
CA ARG A 943 -32.21 2.96 24.89
C ARG A 943 -31.82 4.45 24.84
N ARG A 944 -30.76 4.81 24.14
CA ARG A 944 -30.37 6.22 23.91
C ARG A 944 -30.04 6.49 22.44
N HIS A 945 -31.02 6.36 21.54
CA HIS A 945 -31.07 7.09 20.25
C HIS A 945 -32.46 7.09 19.57
N VAL A 946 -33.55 6.86 20.32
CA VAL A 946 -34.94 7.09 19.85
C VAL A 946 -35.65 7.93 20.91
N GLY A 947 -35.58 9.26 20.77
CA GLY A 947 -35.99 10.17 21.86
C GLY A 947 -36.08 11.66 21.51
N ARG A 948 -36.39 12.02 20.26
CA ARG A 948 -36.58 13.43 19.84
C ARG A 948 -37.81 13.70 18.96
N SER A 949 -38.75 12.76 18.82
CA SER A 949 -39.98 12.92 18.02
C SER A 949 -41.28 13.08 18.86
N LEU A 950 -41.20 13.15 20.19
CA LEU A 950 -42.37 13.12 21.09
C LEU A 950 -42.52 14.36 21.98
N ILE A 951 -42.10 15.54 21.50
CA ILE A 951 -42.38 16.85 22.12
C ILE A 951 -43.17 17.75 21.15
N ARG A 952 -44.38 17.31 20.78
CA ARG A 952 -45.41 18.17 20.16
C ARG A 952 -46.87 17.74 20.36
N ARG A 953 -47.15 16.80 21.29
CA ARG A 953 -48.52 16.32 21.61
C ARG A 953 -48.81 16.23 23.13
N ARG A 954 -48.16 17.04 23.96
CA ARG A 954 -48.42 17.12 25.42
C ARG A 954 -48.72 18.53 25.96
N ILE A 955 -49.09 19.46 25.08
CA ILE A 955 -49.68 20.75 25.44
C ILE A 955 -51.08 20.80 24.79
N CYS A 956 -52.09 20.26 25.48
CA CYS A 956 -53.52 20.43 25.15
C CYS A 956 -54.52 19.77 26.13
N ARG A 957 -54.07 18.98 27.12
CA ARG A 957 -54.96 18.35 28.11
C ARG A 957 -54.42 18.44 29.54
N LEU A 958 -54.53 19.62 30.15
CA LEU A 958 -54.59 19.81 31.62
C LEU A 958 -55.12 21.21 31.97
N ALA A 959 -56.26 21.56 31.38
CA ALA A 959 -57.04 22.74 31.75
C ALA A 959 -58.50 22.32 31.99
N ARG A 960 -58.80 21.78 33.18
CA ARG A 960 -60.15 21.76 33.80
C ARG A 960 -60.13 21.14 35.19
N ARG A 961 -60.74 21.88 36.14
CA ARG A 961 -61.22 21.47 37.49
C ARG A 961 -60.10 21.13 38.49
N ARG A 962 -59.75 21.99 39.46
CA ARG A 962 -60.50 22.64 40.58
C ARG A 962 -60.57 21.76 41.85
N ARG A 963 -60.05 22.34 42.95
CA ARG A 963 -60.47 22.19 44.37
C ARG A 963 -60.18 20.81 45.01
N SER A 964 -59.86 20.69 46.30
CA SER A 964 -59.84 21.67 47.41
C SER A 964 -59.08 21.14 48.64
N HIS A 965 -58.47 22.06 49.42
CA HIS A 965 -58.29 21.98 50.90
C HIS A 965 -57.39 20.84 51.46
N ARG A 966 -56.75 20.93 52.64
CA ARG A 966 -56.48 22.03 53.61
C ARG A 966 -55.33 21.57 54.54
N GLY A 967 -54.40 22.48 54.89
CA GLY A 967 -53.56 22.43 56.11
C GLY A 967 -52.59 21.24 56.29
N ILE A 968 -51.67 21.23 57.28
CA ILE A 968 -51.13 22.28 58.17
C ILE A 968 -49.70 21.85 58.60
N ARG A 969 -48.89 22.81 59.08
CA ARG A 969 -47.60 22.76 59.85
C ARG A 969 -47.28 21.42 60.58
N THR A 970 -46.05 20.95 60.84
CA THR A 970 -44.70 21.55 61.15
C THR A 970 -43.56 20.66 60.58
N GLY A 971 -42.23 20.86 60.76
CA GLY A 971 -41.44 22.04 61.19
C GLY A 971 -40.09 21.71 61.89
N GLY A 972 -38.95 21.97 61.23
CA GLY A 972 -37.56 21.91 61.76
C GLY A 972 -36.83 20.54 61.66
N HIS A 973 -35.49 20.43 61.69
CA HIS A 973 -34.36 21.27 61.27
C HIS A 973 -33.04 20.50 61.55
N GLN A 974 -32.02 20.58 60.66
CA GLN A 974 -30.57 20.33 60.92
C GLN A 974 -30.09 18.92 61.37
N ARG A 975 -28.80 18.56 61.31
CA ARG A 975 -27.71 18.68 60.28
C ARG A 975 -26.47 17.89 60.79
N HIS A 976 -25.67 17.29 59.89
CA HIS A 976 -24.25 16.90 60.12
C HIS A 976 -23.96 15.81 61.21
N ARG A 977 -22.78 15.13 61.33
CA ARG A 977 -21.61 14.86 60.45
C ARG A 977 -20.77 13.66 60.99
N ARG A 978 -20.14 12.90 60.07
CA ARG A 978 -18.77 12.29 60.14
C ARG A 978 -18.37 11.13 61.11
N ARG A 979 -17.73 10.11 60.47
CA ARG A 979 -16.52 9.30 60.87
C ARG A 979 -16.65 8.38 62.12
N LYS A 980 -16.23 7.10 62.11
CA LYS A 980 -14.83 6.60 61.95
C LYS A 980 -14.74 5.04 61.80
N PHE A 981 -13.66 4.58 61.16
CA PHE A 981 -12.77 3.41 61.42
C PHE A 981 -13.18 1.91 61.31
N ARG A 982 -12.32 1.18 60.55
CA ARG A 982 -11.65 -0.14 60.72
C ARG A 982 -12.36 -1.38 61.32
N GLY A 983 -12.00 -2.55 60.75
CA GLY A 983 -12.05 -3.89 61.36
C GLY A 983 -11.23 -4.88 60.52
N ASP A 984 -10.46 -5.78 61.15
CA ASP A 984 -9.38 -6.59 60.54
C ASP A 984 -9.68 -8.11 60.45
N ARG A 985 -8.74 -8.86 59.86
CA ARG A 985 -8.69 -10.33 59.62
C ARG A 985 -8.84 -11.22 60.87
N LEU A 986 -9.05 -12.54 60.67
CA LEU A 986 -8.30 -13.61 61.37
C LEU A 986 -8.31 -14.99 60.62
N ARG A 987 -7.59 -16.00 61.17
CA ARG A 987 -7.01 -17.22 60.53
C ARG A 987 -7.90 -18.49 60.54
N ALA A 988 -7.52 -19.54 59.78
CA ALA A 988 -7.30 -20.94 60.27
C ALA A 988 -6.59 -21.89 59.26
N GLN A 989 -6.06 -23.00 59.78
CA GLN A 989 -5.09 -24.00 59.26
C GLN A 989 -5.61 -25.05 58.23
N GLY A 990 -4.70 -25.88 57.66
CA GLY A 990 -5.01 -27.19 57.02
C GLY A 990 -3.82 -27.85 56.29
N HIS A 991 -3.46 -29.11 56.66
CA HIS A 991 -2.22 -29.84 56.30
C HIS A 991 -2.29 -30.79 55.06
N ALA A 992 -1.11 -31.29 54.66
CA ALA A 992 -0.76 -32.66 54.16
C ALA A 992 -0.62 -32.97 52.65
N ASP A 993 0.65 -33.05 52.22
CA ASP A 993 1.38 -34.19 51.58
C ASP A 993 0.67 -35.21 50.66
N ILE A 994 1.33 -35.53 49.52
CA ILE A 994 1.94 -36.85 49.16
C ILE A 994 2.46 -36.83 47.71
N ALA A 995 3.56 -37.57 47.44
CA ALA A 995 4.22 -37.76 46.13
C ALA A 995 4.23 -39.28 45.76
N PRO A 996 5.10 -39.83 44.87
CA PRO A 996 5.32 -39.59 43.42
C PRO A 996 5.30 -40.88 42.54
N PHE A 997 5.60 -40.75 41.23
CA PHE A 997 6.25 -41.78 40.35
C PHE A 997 5.40 -43.01 39.84
N PRO A 998 5.88 -43.90 38.90
CA PRO A 998 5.78 -43.68 37.45
C PRO A 998 5.20 -44.86 36.58
N PRO A 999 5.88 -45.52 35.60
CA PRO A 999 5.57 -45.42 34.15
C PRO A 999 5.30 -46.80 33.49
N GLN A 1000 5.62 -46.94 32.17
CA GLN A 1000 5.68 -48.18 31.32
C GLN A 1000 4.40 -48.53 30.52
N ARG A 1001 4.42 -49.21 29.35
CA ARG A 1001 5.40 -49.32 28.22
C ARG A 1001 4.73 -50.10 27.05
N HIS A 1002 5.11 -49.77 25.81
CA HIS A 1002 5.42 -50.67 24.67
C HIS A 1002 4.38 -51.50 23.84
N LEU A 1003 4.81 -51.68 22.57
CA LEU A 1003 4.56 -52.75 21.58
C LEU A 1003 3.17 -52.81 20.91
N VAL A 1004 2.96 -53.30 19.68
CA VAL A 1004 3.69 -53.43 18.37
C VAL A 1004 2.77 -54.30 17.48
N GLY A 1005 2.77 -54.18 16.15
CA GLY A 1005 2.01 -55.12 15.29
C GLY A 1005 1.70 -54.70 13.84
N GLU A 1006 2.74 -54.57 13.02
CA GLU A 1006 2.93 -55.15 11.66
C GLU A 1006 1.78 -55.55 10.69
N VAL A 1007 2.02 -55.25 9.38
CA VAL A 1007 1.58 -55.84 8.06
C VAL A 1007 0.14 -56.37 7.86
N ASP A 1008 -0.49 -56.29 6.67
CA ASP A 1008 0.04 -56.68 5.35
C ASP A 1008 -0.75 -56.08 4.12
N ALA A 1009 -0.33 -56.45 2.90
CA ALA A 1009 -0.72 -55.84 1.60
C ALA A 1009 -1.97 -56.41 0.89
N ALA A 1010 -2.52 -55.65 -0.09
CA ALA A 1010 -3.03 -56.15 -1.40
C ALA A 1010 -3.59 -55.02 -2.31
N GLU A 1011 -3.27 -55.06 -3.61
CA GLU A 1011 -4.04 -54.41 -4.71
C GLU A 1011 -5.04 -55.44 -5.34
N PRO A 1012 -5.64 -55.21 -6.54
CA PRO A 1012 -6.85 -54.43 -6.74
C PRO A 1012 -8.00 -55.26 -7.36
N ALA A 1013 -9.23 -54.74 -7.37
CA ALA A 1013 -10.36 -55.38 -8.04
C ALA A 1013 -11.17 -54.43 -8.93
N VAL A 1014 -11.19 -54.76 -10.23
CA VAL A 1014 -12.11 -54.24 -11.25
C VAL A 1014 -13.49 -54.87 -11.06
N VAL A 1015 -14.60 -54.17 -11.34
CA VAL A 1015 -15.77 -54.73 -12.08
C VAL A 1015 -16.81 -53.65 -12.48
N ALA A 1016 -17.14 -53.71 -13.77
CA ALA A 1016 -18.30 -53.28 -14.55
C ALA A 1016 -19.45 -52.41 -13.96
N ALA A 1017 -19.93 -51.52 -14.84
CA ALA A 1017 -21.20 -50.83 -14.74
C ALA A 1017 -22.43 -51.75 -14.86
N LYS A 1018 -23.57 -51.30 -14.31
CA LYS A 1018 -24.91 -51.73 -14.76
C LYS A 1018 -25.85 -50.54 -14.92
N GLN A 1019 -26.59 -50.57 -16.03
CA GLN A 1019 -27.62 -49.58 -16.37
C GLN A 1019 -28.90 -49.83 -15.54
N GLY A 1020 -29.56 -48.74 -15.12
CA GLY A 1020 -30.90 -48.73 -14.56
C GLY A 1020 -31.72 -47.61 -15.20
N LYS A 1021 -32.80 -47.95 -15.90
CA LYS A 1021 -33.65 -47.04 -16.71
C LYS A 1021 -34.95 -46.67 -15.92
N PRO A 1022 -35.89 -45.83 -16.42
CA PRO A 1022 -36.24 -44.61 -15.68
C PRO A 1022 -37.72 -44.43 -15.31
N VAL A 1023 -37.99 -43.68 -14.25
CA VAL A 1023 -39.23 -42.90 -13.99
C VAL A 1023 -38.82 -41.70 -13.12
N GLY A 1024 -39.25 -40.44 -13.31
CA GLY A 1024 -40.09 -39.86 -14.36
C GLY A 1024 -40.96 -38.73 -13.82
N VAL A 1025 -40.55 -37.46 -13.99
CA VAL A 1025 -41.43 -36.28 -13.85
C VAL A 1025 -41.19 -35.36 -15.06
N LYS A 1026 -42.29 -34.96 -15.71
CA LYS A 1026 -42.28 -34.22 -16.99
C LYS A 1026 -42.14 -32.70 -16.79
N ILE A 1027 -41.50 -32.04 -17.75
CA ILE A 1027 -41.93 -30.71 -18.23
C ILE A 1027 -41.88 -30.70 -19.76
N GLY A 1028 -42.98 -30.29 -20.40
CA GLY A 1028 -43.06 -29.99 -21.84
C GLY A 1028 -44.04 -30.84 -22.66
N GLN A 1029 -45.19 -30.27 -23.04
CA GLN A 1029 -45.92 -30.61 -24.27
C GLN A 1029 -46.73 -29.39 -24.78
N ILE A 1030 -47.29 -29.50 -26.00
CA ILE A 1030 -47.40 -28.42 -27.01
C ILE A 1030 -48.86 -28.10 -27.39
N GLY A 1031 -49.09 -26.89 -27.92
CA GLY A 1031 -50.22 -26.47 -28.77
C GLY A 1031 -50.51 -24.96 -28.63
N ASP A 1032 -50.85 -24.16 -29.64
CA ASP A 1032 -50.91 -24.33 -31.11
C ASP A 1032 -50.81 -22.94 -31.80
N MET A 1033 -50.57 -22.89 -33.11
CA MET A 1033 -50.74 -21.69 -33.98
C MET A 1033 -52.20 -21.61 -34.49
N PRO A 1034 -52.79 -20.43 -34.87
CA PRO A 1034 -52.14 -19.35 -35.64
C PRO A 1034 -52.58 -17.89 -35.35
N GLY A 1035 -51.92 -16.91 -35.99
CA GLY A 1035 -52.55 -15.62 -36.36
C GLY A 1035 -51.90 -14.30 -35.88
N HIS A 1036 -51.26 -13.60 -36.84
CA HIS A 1036 -50.96 -12.15 -36.91
C HIS A 1036 -50.75 -11.23 -35.68
N ARG A 1037 -49.56 -10.59 -35.72
CA ARG A 1037 -49.22 -9.17 -35.40
C ARG A 1037 -49.19 -8.68 -33.93
N ALA A 1038 -47.99 -8.15 -33.63
CA ALA A 1038 -47.68 -6.89 -32.94
C ALA A 1038 -47.45 -6.86 -31.41
N GLU A 1039 -46.28 -6.26 -31.08
CA GLU A 1039 -45.94 -5.41 -29.93
C GLU A 1039 -45.89 -5.96 -28.48
N GLY A 1040 -44.77 -5.64 -27.80
CA GLY A 1040 -44.59 -5.64 -26.35
C GLY A 1040 -44.34 -7.02 -25.69
N GLY A 1041 -43.51 -7.16 -24.66
CA GLY A 1041 -42.64 -6.16 -24.03
C GLY A 1041 -42.21 -6.55 -22.61
N ALA A 1042 -40.90 -6.78 -22.43
CA ALA A 1042 -40.10 -6.52 -21.23
C ALA A 1042 -40.14 -7.45 -19.98
N MET A 1043 -38.98 -7.42 -19.29
CA MET A 1043 -38.65 -7.83 -17.90
C MET A 1043 -38.70 -9.34 -17.59
N ALA A 1044 -37.58 -10.07 -17.44
CA ALA A 1044 -36.18 -9.74 -17.11
C ALA A 1044 -35.95 -9.17 -15.69
N ALA A 1045 -35.35 -10.00 -14.82
CA ALA A 1045 -34.76 -9.62 -13.54
C ALA A 1045 -33.27 -9.31 -13.72
N VAL A 1046 -32.70 -8.46 -12.86
CA VAL A 1046 -31.36 -7.87 -13.08
C VAL A 1046 -30.45 -8.07 -11.87
N ASP A 1047 -29.29 -8.66 -12.12
CA ASP A 1047 -28.24 -8.97 -11.14
C ASP A 1047 -26.96 -8.11 -11.37
N GLN A 1048 -25.89 -8.33 -10.60
CA GLN A 1048 -24.63 -7.56 -10.66
C GLN A 1048 -23.46 -8.33 -11.30
N PRO A 1049 -22.40 -7.65 -11.81
CA PRO A 1049 -21.32 -8.33 -12.50
C PRO A 1049 -20.37 -8.96 -11.49
N VAL A 1050 -20.43 -10.28 -11.39
CA VAL A 1050 -19.33 -11.07 -10.87
C VAL A 1050 -18.97 -12.10 -11.94
N ILE A 1051 -17.75 -12.64 -11.88
CA ILE A 1051 -17.45 -13.93 -12.48
C ILE A 1051 -18.44 -14.97 -11.91
N HIS A 1052 -19.46 -15.31 -12.70
CA HIS A 1052 -20.47 -16.29 -12.32
C HIS A 1052 -19.99 -17.72 -12.64
N LEU A 1053 -20.16 -18.64 -11.70
CA LEU A 1053 -19.71 -20.03 -11.80
C LEU A 1053 -20.90 -20.98 -12.00
N HIS A 1054 -21.20 -21.32 -13.25
CA HIS A 1054 -22.20 -22.34 -13.57
C HIS A 1054 -21.58 -23.73 -13.73
N ARG A 1055 -21.68 -24.57 -12.68
CA ARG A 1055 -21.29 -25.98 -12.75
C ARG A 1055 -22.46 -26.82 -13.24
N ARG A 1056 -22.45 -27.26 -14.51
CA ARG A 1056 -23.17 -28.48 -14.93
C ARG A 1056 -22.25 -29.66 -14.64
N LEU A 1057 -22.76 -30.66 -13.91
CA LEU A 1057 -22.11 -31.96 -13.80
C LEU A 1057 -22.45 -32.78 -15.06
N PRO A 1058 -21.53 -33.62 -15.56
CA PRO A 1058 -21.85 -34.65 -16.55
C PRO A 1058 -22.75 -35.74 -15.95
#